data_AF-A0A7S0GWZ6-F1
#
_entry.id   AF-A0A7S0GWZ6-F1
#
_cell.length_a   1.000
_cell.length_b   1.000
_cell.length_c   1.000
_cell.angle_alpha   90.00
_cell.angle_beta   90.00
_cell.angle_gamma   90.00
#
_symmetry.space_group_name_H-M   'P 1'
#
loop_
_entity.id
_entity.type
_entity.pdbx_description
1 polymer ?
#
loop_
_entity_poly.entity_id
_entity_poly.type
_entity_poly.pdbx_seq_one_letter_code
_entity_poly.pdbx_strand_id
1 'polypeptide(L)'
;ARPHHASSFRRSRGRRSPRSRLTHANVSRASQLAVRSLEGGSNRTQAVGTACWHTPTIARGLRAVALTVRRSWSVAAPSLPRTLTRVVSPRVPRAASNAPRAFASSASSRHPSTVAMASTARDFQVVVAATKDEMGIGLDGQLPWRLPKDMAYFKSLTAQTDEPGLRNAVVMGRKTWESIPAKFRPLPGRLNVVLSKSGAMREATNENAAPENGKEVEVLPEGVLLRESLDDALETLASEEHQVNVERVFVIGGARVYAEALASPRCSAVHLTEVTPPASAPDAFKCDAFLPKLDPARFKLYAAAPVVREKDGATIQFLTYFAADPETGKARQIGSATVPAAARAAGVAHAEAQYLDLIREIIEEGNVKGDRTGTGTISKFGKQMRFDLRRNFPLLTTKRVFWRGVAEELLWFVGGRTNAAELREKDIKIWDGNGSREYLDSVGLGHREVGDLGPVYGFQWRHFGAKYEDMHADYSGQGVDQLAEVIDKIKNNPNDRRILLTAWNPAALKEMALPPCHMFCQFYVANGELSCQMYQRSCDMGLGVPFNIASYSLLTCMIAQVCGLKPGDFVHCCGDTHVYSNHVEPLMRQLEVEPRPFPTLTINPEKMDIDAFEFSDFTITGYDPHPKIEMKMAV
;
A
#
# COMPACT_ATOMS: atom_id res chain seq x y z
N ALA A 1 24.98 38.16 -38.77
CA ALA A 1 25.95 39.00 -38.05
C ALA A 1 25.48 39.22 -36.61
N ARG A 2 26.35 39.03 -35.61
CA ARG A 2 26.26 39.66 -34.27
C ARG A 2 26.96 41.04 -34.35
N PRO A 3 26.71 42.06 -33.49
CA PRO A 3 26.90 42.05 -32.03
C PRO A 3 25.75 42.72 -31.22
N HIS A 4 25.52 42.45 -29.93
CA HIS A 4 26.35 42.71 -28.73
C HIS A 4 26.80 44.16 -28.55
N HIS A 5 26.43 44.79 -27.43
CA HIS A 5 27.37 45.62 -26.67
C HIS A 5 26.96 45.74 -25.20
N ALA A 6 27.96 45.77 -24.31
CA ALA A 6 27.80 45.91 -22.87
C ALA A 6 28.85 46.89 -22.31
N SER A 7 28.47 47.64 -21.27
CA SER A 7 29.32 48.36 -20.30
C SER A 7 28.37 49.02 -19.28
N SER A 8 28.44 48.91 -17.94
CA SER A 8 29.49 48.65 -16.95
C SER A 8 30.27 49.89 -16.44
N PHE A 9 30.42 49.94 -15.10
CA PHE A 9 31.35 50.74 -14.26
C PHE A 9 30.97 52.11 -13.61
N ARG A 10 30.56 52.01 -12.33
CA ARG A 10 31.18 52.59 -11.10
C ARG A 10 31.00 54.07 -10.64
N ARG A 11 30.46 54.20 -9.39
CA ARG A 11 30.97 54.97 -8.19
C ARG A 11 31.04 56.52 -8.28
N SER A 12 30.79 57.34 -7.23
CA SER A 12 30.60 57.14 -5.77
C SER A 12 30.16 58.42 -5.01
N ARG A 13 29.88 58.29 -3.68
CA ARG A 13 29.76 59.33 -2.59
C ARG A 13 28.42 60.11 -2.53
N GLY A 14 27.80 60.39 -1.36
CA GLY A 14 27.98 59.86 0.01
C GLY A 14 27.44 60.76 1.16
N ARG A 15 27.09 60.17 2.33
CA ARG A 15 26.85 60.78 3.68
C ARG A 15 25.62 61.74 3.85
N ARG A 16 25.01 61.98 5.04
CA ARG A 16 24.86 61.26 6.36
C ARG A 16 23.84 62.02 7.27
N SER A 17 22.84 61.32 7.83
CA SER A 17 22.26 61.52 9.20
C SER A 17 21.56 62.90 9.48
N PRO A 18 20.90 63.18 10.66
CA PRO A 18 21.22 62.78 12.05
C PRO A 18 20.11 62.06 12.86
N ARG A 19 20.47 61.66 14.09
CA ARG A 19 19.62 61.07 15.16
C ARG A 19 19.19 62.16 16.17
N SER A 20 18.19 61.86 17.01
CA SER A 20 18.22 62.25 18.43
C SER A 20 17.51 61.21 19.33
N ARG A 21 17.88 61.18 20.62
CA ARG A 21 17.31 60.38 21.71
C ARG A 21 16.75 61.34 22.78
N LEU A 22 15.86 60.85 23.63
CA LEU A 22 15.71 61.26 25.04
C LEU A 22 15.26 60.03 25.87
N THR A 23 14.97 60.22 27.17
CA THR A 23 15.38 59.26 28.22
C THR A 23 14.56 59.28 29.51
N HIS A 24 14.74 58.23 30.32
CA HIS A 24 14.61 58.11 31.80
C HIS A 24 13.31 57.58 32.46
N ALA A 25 13.53 56.50 33.26
CA ALA A 25 12.97 56.20 34.60
C ALA A 25 11.45 55.86 34.72
N ASN A 26 10.96 55.03 35.66
CA ASN A 26 11.59 54.30 36.78
C ASN A 26 10.67 53.14 37.30
N VAL A 27 11.23 52.09 37.94
CA VAL A 27 10.61 51.19 38.98
C VAL A 27 9.36 50.36 38.55
N SER A 28 9.28 49.01 38.65
CA SER A 28 9.47 48.17 39.85
C SER A 28 9.82 46.69 39.57
N ARG A 29 10.63 46.13 40.50
CA ARG A 29 10.80 44.74 41.00
C ARG A 29 9.60 43.78 40.79
N ALA A 30 9.69 42.44 40.79
CA ALA A 30 10.77 41.43 41.02
C ALA A 30 10.18 40.02 40.70
N SER A 31 10.89 38.87 40.59
CA SER A 31 12.32 38.51 40.43
C SER A 31 12.42 37.02 40.00
N GLN A 32 13.63 36.52 39.74
CA GLN A 32 14.00 35.08 39.67
C GLN A 32 15.08 34.74 40.72
N LEU A 33 15.54 33.47 40.76
CA LEU A 33 16.59 32.83 41.58
C LEU A 33 16.06 32.15 42.88
N ALA A 34 16.61 31.04 43.37
CA ALA A 34 17.87 30.35 43.02
C ALA A 34 17.79 28.80 43.14
N VAL A 35 18.83 28.11 42.65
CA VAL A 35 19.12 26.69 42.92
C VAL A 35 20.23 26.59 43.98
N ARG A 36 20.04 25.81 45.05
CA ARG A 36 21.06 24.90 45.65
C ARG A 36 20.49 24.08 46.82
N SER A 37 21.23 23.03 47.18
CA SER A 37 20.90 21.91 48.08
C SER A 37 20.95 22.22 49.59
N LEU A 38 20.18 21.50 50.41
CA LEU A 38 20.70 20.45 51.30
C LEU A 38 19.59 19.69 52.07
N GLU A 39 20.04 18.63 52.75
CA GLU A 39 19.37 17.57 53.50
C GLU A 39 18.33 18.00 54.57
N GLY A 40 17.47 17.04 54.97
CA GLY A 40 17.12 16.89 56.39
C GLY A 40 15.66 17.08 56.81
N GLY A 41 14.95 15.95 56.98
CA GLY A 41 14.26 15.67 58.25
C GLY A 41 12.94 16.38 58.61
N SER A 42 11.84 15.60 58.50
CA SER A 42 10.87 15.38 59.59
C SER A 42 9.74 16.39 59.89
N ASN A 43 8.53 15.81 59.90
CA ASN A 43 7.38 16.12 60.75
C ASN A 43 6.46 17.35 60.55
N ARG A 44 5.29 17.01 59.98
CA ARG A 44 3.94 17.13 60.58
C ARG A 44 3.07 18.38 60.33
N THR A 45 1.90 18.01 59.80
CA THR A 45 0.52 18.40 60.17
C THR A 45 -0.25 19.49 59.42
N GLN A 46 -1.37 19.01 58.86
CA GLN A 46 -2.65 19.67 58.54
C GLN A 46 -2.74 20.64 57.34
N ALA A 47 -3.89 20.77 56.65
CA ALA A 47 -4.84 19.77 56.08
C ALA A 47 -6.06 20.50 55.48
N VAL A 48 -6.17 20.58 54.14
CA VAL A 48 -7.40 20.69 53.30
C VAL A 48 -6.94 20.32 51.87
N GLY A 49 -7.63 19.60 50.99
CA GLY A 49 -8.91 18.88 51.04
C GLY A 49 -9.36 18.56 49.59
N THR A 50 -10.08 17.46 49.36
CA THR A 50 -10.65 16.97 48.07
C THR A 50 -9.70 16.61 46.91
N ALA A 51 -10.00 15.67 46.00
CA ALA A 51 -10.71 14.37 46.11
C ALA A 51 -10.51 13.56 44.79
N CYS A 52 -9.76 12.46 44.82
CA CYS A 52 -9.74 11.47 43.72
C CYS A 52 -9.79 10.04 44.27
N TRP A 53 -10.84 9.29 43.89
CA TRP A 53 -11.07 7.93 44.38
C TRP A 53 -10.13 6.91 43.74
N HIS A 54 -9.59 6.03 44.58
CA HIS A 54 -8.77 4.87 44.20
C HIS A 54 -9.63 3.62 44.02
N THR A 55 -9.12 2.66 43.25
CA THR A 55 -9.14 1.23 43.64
C THR A 55 -7.77 0.60 43.33
N PRO A 56 -7.09 -0.06 44.31
CA PRO A 56 -5.75 -0.60 44.11
C PRO A 56 -5.74 -2.12 43.84
N THR A 57 -4.64 -2.57 43.22
CA THR A 57 -4.27 -3.98 43.05
C THR A 57 -3.71 -4.57 44.34
N ILE A 58 -4.07 -5.80 44.70
CA ILE A 58 -3.33 -6.62 45.67
C ILE A 58 -3.09 -8.01 45.08
N ALA A 59 -1.86 -8.51 45.20
CA ALA A 59 -1.45 -9.85 44.78
C ALA A 59 -0.76 -10.59 45.92
N ARG A 60 -1.12 -11.87 46.14
CA ARG A 60 -0.28 -13.02 46.61
C ARG A 60 -1.17 -14.16 47.12
N GLY A 61 -0.80 -15.41 46.78
CA GLY A 61 -1.40 -16.62 47.33
C GLY A 61 -1.28 -17.81 46.37
N LEU A 62 -0.60 -18.88 46.77
CA LEU A 62 -0.22 -20.01 45.90
C LEU A 62 -0.89 -21.32 46.32
N ARG A 63 -1.12 -22.20 45.32
CA ARG A 63 -1.29 -23.68 45.38
C ARG A 63 -2.61 -24.30 45.89
N ALA A 64 -3.33 -24.86 44.92
CA ALA A 64 -3.78 -26.27 44.80
C ALA A 64 -4.57 -26.96 45.95
N VAL A 65 -5.71 -27.57 45.57
CA VAL A 65 -6.04 -29.01 45.68
C VAL A 65 -7.33 -29.29 44.88
N ALA A 66 -7.57 -30.54 44.47
CA ALA A 66 -8.60 -30.92 43.50
C ALA A 66 -9.75 -31.78 44.10
N LEU A 67 -10.77 -32.03 43.25
CA LEU A 67 -11.86 -33.01 43.35
C LEU A 67 -13.03 -32.75 44.33
N THR A 68 -14.21 -32.56 43.70
CA THR A 68 -15.47 -33.31 43.95
C THR A 68 -16.23 -33.13 45.27
N VAL A 69 -17.49 -32.64 45.17
CA VAL A 69 -18.70 -33.41 45.58
C VAL A 69 -19.97 -32.81 44.95
N ARG A 70 -20.95 -33.70 44.67
CA ARG A 70 -22.25 -33.42 44.04
C ARG A 70 -23.27 -32.83 45.02
N ARG A 71 -24.21 -32.03 44.52
CA ARG A 71 -25.71 -32.15 44.62
C ARG A 71 -26.35 -30.80 44.23
N SER A 72 -26.89 -30.65 43.02
CA SER A 72 -28.26 -31.02 42.61
C SER A 72 -29.36 -30.13 43.19
N TRP A 73 -30.15 -29.45 42.34
CA TRP A 73 -31.62 -29.52 42.23
C TRP A 73 -32.03 -28.90 40.88
N SER A 74 -33.11 -29.39 40.27
CA SER A 74 -33.47 -29.18 38.85
C SER A 74 -34.74 -28.30 38.67
N VAL A 75 -35.26 -28.24 37.43
CA VAL A 75 -36.55 -27.69 36.94
C VAL A 75 -36.42 -26.27 36.34
N ALA A 76 -36.89 -25.96 35.12
CA ALA A 76 -37.27 -26.77 33.95
C ALA A 76 -37.32 -25.89 32.67
N ALA A 77 -37.26 -26.51 31.49
CA ALA A 77 -37.65 -25.90 30.21
C ALA A 77 -38.30 -26.97 29.30
N PRO A 78 -39.30 -26.62 28.46
CA PRO A 78 -40.17 -27.61 27.82
C PRO A 78 -39.63 -28.18 26.51
N SER A 79 -40.19 -29.31 26.10
CA SER A 79 -39.80 -30.11 24.93
C SER A 79 -40.93 -30.24 23.90
N LEU A 80 -40.53 -30.64 22.68
CA LEU A 80 -41.27 -31.34 21.59
C LEU A 80 -41.18 -30.63 20.22
N PRO A 81 -41.29 -31.35 19.08
CA PRO A 81 -41.00 -32.77 18.85
C PRO A 81 -40.03 -33.00 17.66
N ARG A 82 -39.40 -34.18 17.61
CA ARG A 82 -38.77 -34.71 16.38
C ARG A 82 -39.75 -35.64 15.66
N THR A 83 -40.06 -35.36 14.41
CA THR A 83 -40.73 -36.30 13.49
C THR A 83 -39.75 -36.74 12.40
N LEU A 84 -39.55 -38.06 12.30
CA LEU A 84 -38.80 -38.70 11.22
C LEU A 84 -39.71 -38.91 10.02
N THR A 85 -39.38 -38.33 8.87
CA THR A 85 -39.98 -38.68 7.58
C THR A 85 -38.92 -39.19 6.62
N ARG A 86 -39.13 -40.44 6.18
CA ARG A 86 -38.25 -41.19 5.27
C ARG A 86 -38.76 -40.98 3.84
N VAL A 87 -38.08 -40.14 3.06
CA VAL A 87 -38.43 -39.92 1.64
C VAL A 87 -37.71 -40.93 0.75
N VAL A 88 -38.46 -41.56 -0.15
CA VAL A 88 -37.99 -42.59 -1.09
C VAL A 88 -37.68 -41.94 -2.44
N SER A 89 -36.50 -42.21 -3.00
CA SER A 89 -36.13 -41.74 -4.35
C SER A 89 -36.84 -42.55 -5.44
N PRO A 90 -37.49 -41.92 -6.43
CA PRO A 90 -38.03 -42.61 -7.60
C PRO A 90 -36.94 -42.90 -8.65
N ARG A 91 -36.98 -44.09 -9.26
CA ARG A 91 -36.25 -44.44 -10.48
C ARG A 91 -37.08 -44.11 -11.71
N VAL A 92 -36.46 -43.54 -12.75
CA VAL A 92 -36.96 -43.51 -14.15
C VAL A 92 -35.74 -43.60 -15.11
N PRO A 93 -35.88 -43.87 -16.44
CA PRO A 93 -35.24 -45.05 -17.02
C PRO A 93 -34.17 -44.78 -18.10
N ARG A 94 -33.49 -45.85 -18.53
CA ARG A 94 -32.59 -45.84 -19.70
C ARG A 94 -33.37 -45.64 -21.01
N ALA A 95 -32.80 -44.85 -21.93
CA ALA A 95 -33.13 -44.85 -23.36
C ALA A 95 -31.87 -44.69 -24.22
N ALA A 96 -31.99 -45.03 -25.50
CA ALA A 96 -30.90 -45.47 -26.39
C ALA A 96 -29.96 -44.39 -26.97
N SER A 97 -28.85 -44.92 -27.51
CA SER A 97 -27.87 -44.39 -28.45
C SER A 97 -28.28 -43.25 -29.40
N ASN A 98 -27.32 -42.37 -29.71
CA ASN A 98 -26.83 -42.19 -31.10
C ASN A 98 -25.47 -41.47 -31.14
N ALA A 99 -24.63 -41.82 -32.11
CA ALA A 99 -23.34 -41.19 -32.39
C ALA A 99 -23.34 -40.54 -33.78
N PRO A 100 -22.51 -39.52 -34.03
CA PRO A 100 -22.13 -39.16 -35.40
C PRO A 100 -20.60 -39.16 -35.62
N ARG A 101 -20.19 -40.08 -36.51
CA ARG A 101 -19.16 -39.98 -37.56
C ARG A 101 -17.93 -39.08 -37.34
N ALA A 102 -16.77 -39.74 -37.35
CA ALA A 102 -15.50 -39.12 -37.74
C ALA A 102 -15.49 -38.72 -39.22
N PHE A 103 -14.82 -37.62 -39.54
CA PHE A 103 -14.33 -37.29 -40.88
C PHE A 103 -12.80 -37.20 -40.83
N ALA A 104 -12.13 -37.83 -41.79
CA ALA A 104 -10.68 -37.74 -41.95
C ALA A 104 -10.36 -36.84 -43.15
N SER A 105 -9.35 -35.98 -43.04
CA SER A 105 -8.73 -35.31 -44.19
C SER A 105 -7.24 -35.04 -43.99
N SER A 106 -6.44 -35.69 -44.82
CA SER A 106 -5.12 -35.26 -45.34
C SER A 106 -4.08 -34.68 -44.37
N ALA A 107 -3.01 -35.44 -44.14
CA ALA A 107 -1.73 -34.89 -43.72
C ALA A 107 -1.15 -33.95 -44.81
N SER A 108 -0.58 -32.82 -44.38
CA SER A 108 0.29 -31.98 -45.20
C SER A 108 1.57 -31.72 -44.41
N SER A 109 2.71 -32.08 -44.99
CA SER A 109 4.02 -31.90 -44.37
C SER A 109 4.39 -30.42 -44.28
N ARG A 110 4.70 -29.95 -43.07
CA ARG A 110 5.49 -28.75 -42.86
C ARG A 110 6.67 -29.10 -41.97
N HIS A 111 7.85 -28.64 -42.36
CA HIS A 111 9.08 -28.83 -41.61
C HIS A 111 8.92 -28.31 -40.18
N PRO A 112 9.53 -28.97 -39.16
CA PRO A 112 9.61 -28.38 -37.83
C PRO A 112 10.45 -27.10 -37.92
N SER A 113 9.78 -25.96 -37.80
CA SER A 113 10.43 -24.69 -37.46
C SER A 113 11.23 -24.89 -36.19
N THR A 114 12.49 -24.45 -36.20
CA THR A 114 13.43 -24.56 -35.07
C THR A 114 12.80 -24.05 -33.79
N VAL A 115 12.44 -24.98 -32.89
CA VAL A 115 12.13 -24.66 -31.50
C VAL A 115 13.43 -24.16 -30.89
N ALA A 116 13.48 -22.87 -30.54
CA ALA A 116 14.58 -22.34 -29.76
C ALA A 116 14.65 -23.14 -28.45
N MET A 117 15.81 -23.74 -28.15
CA MET A 117 15.98 -24.47 -26.89
C MET A 117 15.73 -23.50 -25.73
N ALA A 118 14.74 -23.83 -24.89
CA ALA A 118 14.50 -23.08 -23.66
C ALA A 118 15.78 -23.12 -22.81
N SER A 119 16.29 -21.94 -22.45
CA SER A 119 17.56 -21.84 -21.75
C SER A 119 17.49 -22.56 -20.40
N THR A 120 18.53 -23.32 -20.06
CA THR A 120 18.58 -24.18 -18.87
C THR A 120 18.74 -23.44 -17.54
N ALA A 121 19.26 -22.20 -17.53
CA ALA A 121 19.58 -21.48 -16.29
C ALA A 121 18.37 -20.99 -15.50
N ARG A 122 18.51 -20.92 -14.16
CA ARG A 122 17.43 -20.56 -13.24
C ARG A 122 17.11 -19.06 -13.17
N ASP A 123 15.86 -18.74 -12.89
CA ASP A 123 15.44 -17.42 -12.43
C ASP A 123 15.86 -17.17 -10.97
N PHE A 124 16.02 -15.89 -10.61
CA PHE A 124 16.49 -15.48 -9.29
C PHE A 124 15.79 -14.21 -8.78
N GLN A 125 16.04 -13.88 -7.52
CA GLN A 125 15.55 -12.66 -6.85
C GLN A 125 16.74 -11.88 -6.27
N VAL A 126 16.63 -10.57 -6.14
CA VAL A 126 17.65 -9.72 -5.48
C VAL A 126 17.20 -9.42 -4.06
N VAL A 127 18.11 -9.48 -3.09
CA VAL A 127 17.87 -8.98 -1.71
C VAL A 127 18.93 -7.96 -1.36
N VAL A 128 18.52 -6.75 -0.97
CA VAL A 128 19.44 -5.63 -0.74
C VAL A 128 18.86 -4.63 0.26
N ALA A 129 19.72 -4.04 1.10
CA ALA A 129 19.40 -2.85 1.88
C ALA A 129 20.13 -1.64 1.28
N ALA A 130 19.43 -0.54 1.02
CA ALA A 130 20.02 0.65 0.38
C ALA A 130 19.45 1.96 0.95
N THR A 131 20.24 3.05 0.92
CA THR A 131 19.75 4.38 1.30
C THR A 131 18.64 4.85 0.36
N LYS A 132 17.60 5.48 0.91
CA LYS A 132 16.41 5.93 0.18
C LYS A 132 16.69 6.78 -1.05
N ASP A 133 17.58 7.77 -0.93
CA ASP A 133 17.75 8.80 -1.95
C ASP A 133 18.90 8.50 -2.93
N GLU A 134 20.00 7.93 -2.44
CA GLU A 134 21.22 7.68 -3.22
C GLU A 134 21.40 6.22 -3.64
N MET A 135 20.62 5.28 -3.10
CA MET A 135 20.78 3.83 -3.30
C MET A 135 22.16 3.31 -2.84
N GLY A 136 22.78 3.97 -1.85
CA GLY A 136 24.04 3.54 -1.25
C GLY A 136 23.90 2.28 -0.42
N ILE A 137 24.85 1.35 -0.51
CA ILE A 137 24.79 0.00 0.08
C ILE A 137 26.03 -0.39 0.90
N GLY A 138 27.11 0.39 0.86
CA GLY A 138 28.38 0.02 1.47
C GLY A 138 29.36 1.19 1.55
N LEU A 139 30.28 1.11 2.50
CA LEU A 139 31.40 2.02 2.70
C LEU A 139 32.63 1.20 3.15
N ASP A 140 33.79 1.39 2.51
CA ASP A 140 35.05 0.72 2.84
C ASP A 140 34.94 -0.81 2.92
N GLY A 141 34.04 -1.40 2.11
CA GLY A 141 33.75 -2.84 2.11
C GLY A 141 32.95 -3.34 3.32
N GLN A 142 32.29 -2.47 4.06
CA GLN A 142 31.39 -2.77 5.18
C GLN A 142 29.98 -2.20 4.95
N LEU A 143 29.01 -2.62 5.75
CA LEU A 143 27.70 -1.96 5.80
C LEU A 143 27.84 -0.57 6.48
N PRO A 144 27.21 0.50 5.96
CA PRO A 144 27.33 1.85 6.54
C PRO A 144 26.57 2.01 7.87
N TRP A 145 25.81 0.99 8.28
CA TRP A 145 24.85 1.01 9.37
C TRP A 145 24.82 -0.30 10.14
N ARG A 146 24.13 -0.29 11.29
CA ARG A 146 23.81 -1.49 12.07
C ARG A 146 22.31 -1.53 12.36
N LEU A 147 21.56 -2.20 11.50
CA LEU A 147 20.10 -2.30 11.55
C LEU A 147 19.69 -3.75 11.90
N PRO A 148 19.48 -4.10 13.18
CA PRO A 148 19.21 -5.48 13.58
C PRO A 148 17.91 -6.05 12.99
N LYS A 149 16.91 -5.22 12.71
CA LYS A 149 15.62 -5.66 12.15
C LYS A 149 15.74 -6.00 10.67
N ASP A 150 16.50 -5.21 9.92
CA ASP A 150 16.90 -5.53 8.54
C ASP A 150 17.69 -6.84 8.48
N MET A 151 18.71 -7.01 9.33
CA MET A 151 19.49 -8.26 9.37
C MET A 151 18.65 -9.49 9.75
N ALA A 152 17.64 -9.31 10.61
CA ALA A 152 16.66 -10.36 10.92
C ALA A 152 15.75 -10.68 9.72
N TYR A 153 15.26 -9.66 9.01
CA TYR A 153 14.48 -9.80 7.78
C TYR A 153 15.28 -10.51 6.68
N PHE A 154 16.49 -10.05 6.38
CA PHE A 154 17.42 -10.68 5.43
C PHE A 154 17.65 -12.17 5.76
N LYS A 155 17.88 -12.50 7.03
CA LYS A 155 18.06 -13.89 7.46
C LYS A 155 16.80 -14.72 7.21
N SER A 156 15.63 -14.25 7.62
CA SER A 156 14.38 -14.98 7.43
C SER A 156 14.07 -15.18 5.95
N LEU A 157 14.14 -14.10 5.15
CA LEU A 157 13.87 -14.10 3.72
C LEU A 157 14.78 -15.06 2.94
N THR A 158 16.08 -15.06 3.24
CA THR A 158 17.03 -15.92 2.50
C THR A 158 17.13 -17.34 3.03
N ALA A 159 16.74 -17.63 4.28
CA ALA A 159 16.95 -18.95 4.90
C ALA A 159 15.68 -19.79 5.09
N GLN A 160 14.48 -19.20 5.01
CA GLN A 160 13.23 -19.96 5.07
C GLN A 160 12.80 -20.39 3.66
N THR A 161 12.40 -21.65 3.52
CA THR A 161 11.72 -22.20 2.35
C THR A 161 10.22 -22.31 2.65
N ASP A 162 9.40 -22.35 1.59
CA ASP A 162 7.98 -22.70 1.74
C ASP A 162 7.81 -24.24 1.73
N GLU A 163 8.63 -24.95 0.95
CA GLU A 163 8.68 -26.42 0.90
C GLU A 163 9.62 -27.00 1.98
N PRO A 164 9.16 -27.93 2.83
CA PRO A 164 10.00 -28.59 3.83
C PRO A 164 11.10 -29.46 3.21
N GLY A 165 12.34 -29.31 3.69
CA GLY A 165 13.49 -30.14 3.30
C GLY A 165 14.35 -29.55 2.18
N LEU A 166 13.86 -28.53 1.45
CA LEU A 166 14.68 -27.74 0.54
C LEU A 166 15.53 -26.72 1.31
N ARG A 167 16.52 -26.13 0.62
CA ARG A 167 17.25 -24.93 1.05
C ARG A 167 17.19 -23.84 -0.02
N ASN A 168 17.56 -22.61 0.31
CA ASN A 168 17.78 -21.57 -0.70
C ASN A 168 19.26 -21.44 -1.05
N ALA A 169 19.55 -20.88 -2.22
CA ALA A 169 20.89 -20.47 -2.62
C ALA A 169 21.07 -18.95 -2.48
N VAL A 170 22.26 -18.53 -2.04
CA VAL A 170 22.68 -17.12 -1.98
C VAL A 170 23.93 -16.92 -2.85
N VAL A 171 23.82 -16.07 -3.86
CA VAL A 171 24.88 -15.74 -4.81
C VAL A 171 25.48 -14.37 -4.45
N MET A 172 26.79 -14.29 -4.31
CA MET A 172 27.48 -13.06 -3.92
C MET A 172 28.85 -12.90 -4.56
N GLY A 173 29.27 -11.67 -4.83
CA GLY A 173 30.63 -11.37 -5.30
C GLY A 173 31.68 -11.51 -4.20
N ARG A 174 32.92 -11.80 -4.61
CA ARG A 174 34.10 -11.98 -3.74
C ARG A 174 34.21 -10.97 -2.58
N LYS A 175 34.09 -9.66 -2.85
CA LYS A 175 34.16 -8.62 -1.82
C LYS A 175 33.03 -8.69 -0.79
N THR A 176 31.84 -9.12 -1.20
CA THR A 176 30.71 -9.33 -0.28
C THR A 176 30.96 -10.55 0.60
N TRP A 177 31.48 -11.65 0.05
CA TRP A 177 31.95 -12.78 0.84
C TRP A 177 33.01 -12.35 1.87
N GLU A 178 34.06 -11.64 1.43
CA GLU A 178 35.12 -11.09 2.29
C GLU A 178 34.57 -10.23 3.44
N SER A 179 33.54 -9.41 3.17
CA SER A 179 32.90 -8.53 4.17
C SER A 179 32.10 -9.25 5.25
N ILE A 180 31.62 -10.47 4.99
CA ILE A 180 30.86 -11.24 5.98
C ILE A 180 31.82 -11.71 7.09
N PRO A 181 31.55 -11.42 8.38
CA PRO A 181 32.40 -11.87 9.47
C PRO A 181 32.59 -13.39 9.44
N ALA A 182 33.83 -13.88 9.58
CA ALA A 182 34.18 -15.29 9.36
C ALA A 182 33.31 -16.30 10.12
N LYS A 183 32.86 -15.98 11.35
CA LYS A 183 31.91 -16.78 12.15
C LYS A 183 30.51 -16.98 11.54
N PHE A 184 30.20 -16.28 10.46
CA PHE A 184 28.96 -16.38 9.68
C PHE A 184 29.22 -16.83 8.23
N ARG A 185 30.44 -17.27 7.90
CA ARG A 185 30.79 -17.88 6.61
C ARG A 185 30.98 -19.40 6.79
N PRO A 186 30.26 -20.25 6.04
CA PRO A 186 29.16 -19.92 5.12
C PRO A 186 27.90 -19.48 5.88
N LEU A 187 26.99 -18.78 5.19
CA LEU A 187 25.70 -18.40 5.76
C LEU A 187 24.87 -19.66 6.02
N PRO A 188 24.50 -19.97 7.28
CA PRO A 188 23.90 -21.26 7.63
C PRO A 188 22.49 -21.43 7.03
N GLY A 189 22.13 -22.68 6.73
CA GLY A 189 20.85 -23.06 6.14
C GLY A 189 20.69 -22.74 4.64
N ARG A 190 21.77 -22.30 3.98
CA ARG A 190 21.76 -21.85 2.57
C ARG A 190 22.93 -22.44 1.80
N LEU A 191 22.74 -22.72 0.51
CA LEU A 191 23.83 -22.96 -0.43
C LEU A 191 24.50 -21.62 -0.73
N ASN A 192 25.80 -21.48 -0.45
CA ASN A 192 26.53 -20.23 -0.68
C ASN A 192 27.29 -20.36 -2.01
N VAL A 193 27.15 -19.37 -2.89
CA VAL A 193 27.84 -19.30 -4.17
C VAL A 193 28.62 -17.99 -4.25
N VAL A 194 29.94 -18.09 -4.42
CA VAL A 194 30.86 -16.95 -4.47
C VAL A 194 31.31 -16.72 -5.91
N LEU A 195 31.16 -15.49 -6.40
CA LEU A 195 31.57 -15.09 -7.74
C LEU A 195 32.98 -14.47 -7.73
N SER A 196 33.93 -15.10 -8.41
CA SER A 196 35.31 -14.62 -8.54
C SER A 196 36.01 -15.16 -9.79
N LYS A 197 36.73 -14.29 -10.50
CA LYS A 197 37.61 -14.65 -11.64
C LYS A 197 39.10 -14.46 -11.36
N SER A 198 39.49 -14.22 -10.09
CA SER A 198 40.83 -13.73 -9.77
C SER A 198 41.86 -14.81 -9.44
N GLY A 199 41.50 -16.10 -9.52
CA GLY A 199 42.34 -17.23 -9.06
C GLY A 199 42.64 -17.24 -7.55
N ALA A 200 42.14 -16.27 -6.79
CA ALA A 200 42.46 -16.05 -5.38
C ALA A 200 41.62 -16.91 -4.41
N MET A 201 40.72 -17.73 -4.94
CA MET A 201 39.88 -18.64 -4.18
C MET A 201 39.83 -20.00 -4.87
N ARG A 202 39.64 -21.08 -4.11
CA ARG A 202 39.32 -22.42 -4.62
C ARG A 202 38.31 -23.14 -3.72
N GLU A 203 37.50 -24.01 -4.29
CA GLU A 203 36.64 -24.93 -3.53
C GLU A 203 37.50 -25.95 -2.76
N ALA A 204 37.05 -26.40 -1.59
CA ALA A 204 37.77 -27.37 -0.75
C ALA A 204 38.06 -28.71 -1.46
N THR A 205 37.15 -29.15 -2.33
CA THR A 205 37.19 -30.42 -3.07
C THR A 205 38.22 -30.46 -4.22
N ASN A 206 38.76 -29.32 -4.63
CA ASN A 206 39.81 -29.26 -5.66
C ASN A 206 41.19 -29.54 -5.07
N GLU A 207 41.49 -30.82 -4.84
CA GLU A 207 42.77 -31.29 -4.26
C GLU A 207 43.98 -31.11 -5.19
N ASN A 208 43.77 -30.96 -6.51
CA ASN A 208 44.84 -30.98 -7.53
C ASN A 208 45.24 -29.61 -8.12
N ALA A 209 44.68 -28.50 -7.61
CA ALA A 209 45.07 -27.16 -8.08
C ALA A 209 46.32 -26.66 -7.35
N ALA A 210 47.50 -26.88 -7.95
CA ALA A 210 48.75 -26.26 -7.49
C ALA A 210 48.65 -24.72 -7.59
N PRO A 211 49.23 -23.96 -6.63
CA PRO A 211 49.16 -22.51 -6.65
C PRO A 211 50.05 -21.93 -7.77
N GLU A 212 49.44 -21.59 -8.91
CA GLU A 212 50.12 -20.80 -9.94
C GLU A 212 50.53 -19.44 -9.35
N ASN A 213 51.83 -19.12 -9.47
CA ASN A 213 52.43 -17.82 -9.15
C ASN A 213 52.49 -17.42 -7.66
N GLY A 214 52.44 -18.37 -6.71
CA GLY A 214 52.89 -18.14 -5.33
C GLY A 214 52.10 -17.11 -4.51
N LYS A 215 50.85 -16.82 -4.90
CA LYS A 215 49.90 -16.05 -4.09
C LYS A 215 49.14 -17.00 -3.15
N GLU A 216 48.81 -16.52 -1.95
CA GLU A 216 47.85 -17.23 -1.09
C GLU A 216 46.48 -17.33 -1.79
N VAL A 217 45.90 -18.53 -1.76
CA VAL A 217 44.58 -18.84 -2.31
C VAL A 217 43.65 -19.19 -1.16
N GLU A 218 42.57 -18.43 -0.96
CA GLU A 218 41.57 -18.73 0.07
C GLU A 218 40.84 -20.03 -0.29
N VAL A 219 40.97 -21.05 0.55
CA VAL A 219 40.20 -22.28 0.42
C VAL A 219 38.82 -22.04 1.03
N LEU A 220 37.78 -22.08 0.19
CA LEU A 220 36.41 -21.90 0.64
C LEU A 220 35.96 -23.11 1.50
N PRO A 221 35.10 -22.90 2.51
CA PRO A 221 34.52 -23.98 3.29
C PRO A 221 33.81 -25.02 2.43
N GLU A 222 33.75 -26.26 2.91
CA GLU A 222 33.04 -27.35 2.24
C GLU A 222 31.56 -27.00 1.98
N GLY A 223 31.06 -27.35 0.79
CA GLY A 223 29.69 -27.04 0.36
C GLY A 223 29.45 -25.58 -0.08
N VAL A 224 30.51 -24.76 -0.21
CA VAL A 224 30.46 -23.44 -0.86
C VAL A 224 30.93 -23.58 -2.30
N LEU A 225 30.14 -23.06 -3.25
CA LEU A 225 30.47 -23.09 -4.67
C LEU A 225 31.23 -21.83 -5.09
N LEU A 226 32.22 -22.00 -5.97
CA LEU A 226 32.98 -20.93 -6.61
C LEU A 226 32.63 -20.88 -8.10
N ARG A 227 32.11 -19.76 -8.57
CA ARG A 227 31.72 -19.59 -9.99
C ARG A 227 32.31 -18.32 -10.56
N GLU A 228 32.49 -18.28 -11.87
CA GLU A 228 33.15 -17.14 -12.51
C GLU A 228 32.22 -15.96 -12.76
N SER A 229 30.97 -16.24 -13.12
CA SER A 229 29.95 -15.22 -13.48
C SER A 229 28.59 -15.54 -12.85
N LEU A 230 27.66 -14.59 -12.92
CA LEU A 230 26.29 -14.84 -12.48
C LEU A 230 25.62 -15.93 -13.34
N ASP A 231 25.81 -15.90 -14.65
CA ASP A 231 25.20 -16.91 -15.55
C ASP A 231 25.71 -18.33 -15.27
N ASP A 232 27.03 -18.51 -15.09
CA ASP A 232 27.66 -19.79 -14.69
C ASP A 232 27.10 -20.32 -13.36
N ALA A 233 26.87 -19.44 -12.38
CA ALA A 233 26.17 -19.78 -11.15
C ALA A 233 24.70 -20.18 -11.37
N LEU A 234 23.97 -19.52 -12.25
CA LEU A 234 22.55 -19.82 -12.53
C LEU A 234 22.36 -21.09 -13.37
N GLU A 235 23.30 -21.42 -14.25
CA GLU A 235 23.38 -22.68 -14.98
C GLU A 235 23.70 -23.83 -14.01
N THR A 236 24.72 -23.66 -13.16
CA THR A 236 25.06 -24.61 -12.09
C THR A 236 23.87 -24.90 -11.18
N LEU A 237 23.17 -23.86 -10.69
CA LEU A 237 22.02 -23.98 -9.80
C LEU A 237 20.77 -24.60 -10.45
N ALA A 238 20.77 -24.73 -11.78
CA ALA A 238 19.74 -25.40 -12.55
C ALA A 238 20.09 -26.85 -12.96
N SER A 239 21.29 -27.34 -12.60
CA SER A 239 21.63 -28.76 -12.73
C SER A 239 20.68 -29.65 -11.89
N GLU A 240 20.49 -30.91 -12.29
CA GLU A 240 19.61 -31.85 -11.59
C GLU A 240 19.93 -31.98 -10.09
N GLU A 241 21.22 -31.96 -9.73
CA GLU A 241 21.72 -32.01 -8.34
C GLU A 241 21.16 -30.87 -7.48
N HIS A 242 21.08 -29.66 -8.04
CA HIS A 242 20.65 -28.46 -7.33
C HIS A 242 19.17 -28.15 -7.55
N GLN A 243 18.57 -28.58 -8.66
CA GLN A 243 17.16 -28.38 -8.94
C GLN A 243 16.26 -29.06 -7.90
N VAL A 244 16.63 -30.26 -7.43
CA VAL A 244 15.86 -31.03 -6.43
C VAL A 244 16.08 -30.58 -4.98
N ASN A 245 17.11 -29.77 -4.71
CA ASN A 245 17.54 -29.40 -3.35
C ASN A 245 17.47 -27.90 -3.05
N VAL A 246 17.49 -27.05 -4.09
CA VAL A 246 17.40 -25.59 -3.98
C VAL A 246 16.01 -25.12 -4.38
N GLU A 247 15.31 -24.40 -3.52
CA GLU A 247 13.99 -23.82 -3.80
C GLU A 247 14.15 -22.49 -4.57
N ARG A 248 14.81 -21.50 -3.95
CA ARG A 248 15.01 -20.15 -4.53
C ARG A 248 16.47 -19.77 -4.62
N VAL A 249 16.79 -18.88 -5.57
CA VAL A 249 18.11 -18.27 -5.75
C VAL A 249 18.02 -16.78 -5.43
N PHE A 250 18.84 -16.31 -4.50
CA PHE A 250 18.92 -14.90 -4.09
C PHE A 250 20.30 -14.31 -4.43
N VAL A 251 20.35 -13.24 -5.20
CA VAL A 251 21.55 -12.41 -5.37
C VAL A 251 21.62 -11.41 -4.21
N ILE A 252 22.71 -11.45 -3.43
CA ILE A 252 22.89 -10.66 -2.20
C ILE A 252 24.07 -9.69 -2.26
N GLY A 253 24.58 -9.39 -3.46
CA GLY A 253 25.53 -8.31 -3.74
C GLY A 253 26.90 -8.75 -4.24
N GLY A 254 27.89 -7.86 -4.39
CA GLY A 254 27.83 -6.41 -4.16
C GLY A 254 27.51 -5.61 -5.43
N ALA A 255 27.83 -4.31 -5.43
CA ALA A 255 27.43 -3.34 -6.47
C ALA A 255 27.52 -3.85 -7.94
N ARG A 256 28.65 -4.43 -8.34
CA ARG A 256 28.82 -4.99 -9.71
C ARG A 256 27.87 -6.16 -9.98
N VAL A 257 27.74 -7.09 -9.04
CA VAL A 257 26.86 -8.26 -9.18
C VAL A 257 25.40 -7.82 -9.19
N TYR A 258 25.03 -6.81 -8.39
CA TYR A 258 23.70 -6.21 -8.47
C TYR A 258 23.44 -5.53 -9.82
N ALA A 259 24.42 -4.85 -10.42
CA ALA A 259 24.25 -4.23 -11.74
C ALA A 259 24.03 -5.29 -12.84
N GLU A 260 24.78 -6.39 -12.82
CA GLU A 260 24.60 -7.55 -13.71
C GLU A 260 23.23 -8.21 -13.48
N ALA A 261 22.85 -8.41 -12.21
CA ALA A 261 21.59 -9.02 -11.81
C ALA A 261 20.35 -8.17 -12.19
N LEU A 262 20.38 -6.86 -11.92
CA LEU A 262 19.30 -5.93 -12.29
C LEU A 262 19.20 -5.69 -13.80
N ALA A 263 20.25 -6.01 -14.57
CA ALA A 263 20.21 -6.02 -16.03
C ALA A 263 19.71 -7.36 -16.62
N SER A 264 20.01 -8.50 -15.99
CA SER A 264 19.64 -9.83 -16.49
C SER A 264 18.12 -10.07 -16.51
N PRO A 265 17.49 -10.50 -17.62
CA PRO A 265 16.04 -10.74 -17.71
C PRO A 265 15.52 -11.91 -16.85
N ARG A 266 16.41 -12.60 -16.11
CA ARG A 266 16.10 -13.65 -15.13
C ARG A 266 15.83 -13.14 -13.71
N CYS A 267 16.16 -11.88 -13.42
CA CYS A 267 15.78 -11.27 -12.15
C CYS A 267 14.27 -11.09 -12.11
N SER A 268 13.60 -11.89 -11.30
CA SER A 268 12.13 -11.95 -11.18
C SER A 268 11.58 -10.95 -10.16
N ALA A 269 12.30 -10.70 -9.07
CA ALA A 269 11.92 -9.75 -8.02
C ALA A 269 13.14 -9.07 -7.36
N VAL A 270 12.89 -7.91 -6.73
CA VAL A 270 13.84 -7.19 -5.88
C VAL A 270 13.18 -6.94 -4.52
N HIS A 271 13.76 -7.51 -3.48
CA HIS A 271 13.42 -7.24 -2.09
C HIS A 271 14.38 -6.17 -1.55
N LEU A 272 13.87 -4.94 -1.46
CA LEU A 272 14.63 -3.75 -1.05
C LEU A 272 14.24 -3.38 0.38
N THR A 273 15.20 -3.40 1.30
CA THR A 273 15.09 -2.61 2.54
C THR A 273 15.52 -1.19 2.23
N GLU A 274 14.56 -0.27 2.14
CA GLU A 274 14.83 1.15 2.03
C GLU A 274 15.24 1.71 3.39
N VAL A 275 16.44 2.30 3.48
CA VAL A 275 17.03 2.84 4.71
C VAL A 275 16.99 4.37 4.69
N THR A 276 16.44 4.98 5.73
CA THR A 276 16.51 6.42 5.98
C THR A 276 17.35 6.67 7.24
N PRO A 277 18.37 7.56 7.20
CA PRO A 277 19.15 7.96 8.37
C PRO A 277 18.29 8.51 9.53
N PRO A 278 18.81 8.52 10.78
CA PRO A 278 18.13 9.19 11.88
C PRO A 278 17.94 10.68 11.59
N ALA A 279 16.77 11.24 11.92
CA ALA A 279 16.50 12.67 11.72
C ALA A 279 17.46 13.61 12.50
N SER A 280 18.14 13.09 13.54
CA SER A 280 19.18 13.79 14.30
C SER A 280 20.57 13.77 13.62
N ALA A 281 20.75 12.97 12.57
CA ALA A 281 21.99 12.79 11.84
C ALA A 281 21.70 12.45 10.35
N PRO A 282 21.16 13.40 9.56
CA PRO A 282 20.78 13.16 8.17
C PRO A 282 21.96 12.76 7.28
N ASP A 283 23.17 13.27 7.57
CA ASP A 283 24.40 12.96 6.83
C ASP A 283 25.09 11.64 7.28
N ALA A 284 24.41 10.82 8.09
CA ALA A 284 24.87 9.48 8.42
C ALA A 284 24.74 8.53 7.23
N PHE A 285 25.35 7.34 7.33
CA PHE A 285 25.27 6.28 6.30
C PHE A 285 25.86 6.66 4.93
N LYS A 286 26.95 7.45 4.93
CA LYS A 286 27.78 7.70 3.74
C LYS A 286 28.19 6.39 3.06
N CYS A 287 28.23 6.39 1.74
CA CYS A 287 28.52 5.20 0.93
C CYS A 287 29.60 5.48 -0.13
N ASP A 288 30.36 4.44 -0.49
CA ASP A 288 31.23 4.37 -1.68
C ASP A 288 30.74 3.35 -2.72
N ALA A 289 29.87 2.43 -2.30
CA ALA A 289 29.24 1.41 -3.13
C ALA A 289 27.73 1.67 -3.22
N PHE A 290 27.18 1.56 -4.42
CA PHE A 290 25.79 1.90 -4.72
C PHE A 290 25.10 0.79 -5.53
N LEU A 291 23.81 0.61 -5.28
CA LEU A 291 22.89 -0.17 -6.08
C LEU A 291 22.40 0.71 -7.25
N PRO A 292 22.39 0.21 -8.51
CA PRO A 292 21.75 0.95 -9.60
C PRO A 292 20.29 1.26 -9.28
N LYS A 293 19.82 2.45 -9.67
CA LYS A 293 18.40 2.82 -9.51
C LYS A 293 17.53 1.80 -10.24
N LEU A 294 16.48 1.34 -9.58
CA LEU A 294 15.52 0.41 -10.19
C LEU A 294 14.81 1.13 -11.34
N ASP A 295 14.96 0.61 -12.56
CA ASP A 295 14.24 1.12 -13.72
C ASP A 295 12.73 0.93 -13.50
N PRO A 296 11.91 2.00 -13.44
CA PRO A 296 10.48 1.89 -13.18
C PRO A 296 9.70 1.32 -14.38
N ALA A 297 10.27 1.27 -15.59
CA ALA A 297 9.67 0.52 -16.70
C ALA A 297 9.69 -0.98 -16.39
N ARG A 298 10.83 -1.45 -15.85
CA ARG A 298 11.10 -2.85 -15.56
C ARG A 298 10.69 -3.32 -14.16
N PHE A 299 10.85 -2.56 -13.10
CA PHE A 299 10.59 -3.02 -11.73
C PHE A 299 9.38 -2.28 -11.13
N LYS A 300 8.28 -2.99 -10.95
CA LYS A 300 7.02 -2.45 -10.42
C LYS A 300 6.89 -2.77 -8.94
N LEU A 301 6.63 -1.76 -8.11
CA LEU A 301 6.39 -1.97 -6.68
C LEU A 301 5.12 -2.79 -6.47
N TYR A 302 5.26 -3.99 -5.92
CA TYR A 302 4.16 -4.89 -5.61
C TYR A 302 3.71 -4.72 -4.16
N ALA A 303 4.61 -4.93 -3.21
CA ALA A 303 4.26 -4.99 -1.80
C ALA A 303 5.19 -4.11 -0.95
N ALA A 304 4.65 -3.61 0.15
CA ALA A 304 5.38 -2.81 1.12
C ALA A 304 4.97 -3.19 2.55
N ALA A 305 5.92 -3.13 3.48
CA ALA A 305 5.63 -3.14 4.90
C ALA A 305 5.39 -1.70 5.42
N PRO A 306 4.72 -1.54 6.58
CA PRO A 306 4.78 -0.30 7.35
C PRO A 306 6.22 0.10 7.67
N VAL A 307 6.48 1.41 7.78
CA VAL A 307 7.80 1.92 8.16
C VAL A 307 8.14 1.52 9.61
N VAL A 308 9.32 0.93 9.81
CA VAL A 308 9.81 0.46 11.10
C VAL A 308 10.96 1.35 11.58
N ARG A 309 10.88 1.87 12.80
CA ARG A 309 11.96 2.64 13.43
C ARG A 309 12.94 1.74 14.17
N GLU A 310 14.24 1.98 13.99
CA GLU A 310 15.34 1.34 14.72
C GLU A 310 15.69 2.11 16.00
N LYS A 311 16.47 1.48 16.89
CA LYS A 311 16.77 2.04 18.23
C LYS A 311 17.59 3.34 18.19
N ASP A 312 18.38 3.54 17.15
CA ASP A 312 19.20 4.73 16.90
C ASP A 312 18.41 5.88 16.24
N GLY A 313 17.14 5.66 15.90
CA GLY A 313 16.27 6.63 15.26
C GLY A 313 16.22 6.53 13.73
N ALA A 314 17.04 5.68 13.10
CA ALA A 314 16.91 5.37 11.68
C ALA A 314 15.55 4.71 11.40
N THR A 315 15.08 4.78 10.16
CA THR A 315 13.85 4.08 9.75
C THR A 315 14.08 3.23 8.52
N ILE A 316 13.48 2.04 8.52
CA ILE A 316 13.53 1.09 7.41
C ILE A 316 12.13 0.82 6.88
N GLN A 317 12.00 0.61 5.57
CA GLN A 317 10.79 0.10 4.95
C GLN A 317 11.15 -1.11 4.07
N PHE A 318 10.49 -2.25 4.30
CA PHE A 318 10.67 -3.43 3.45
C PHE A 318 9.75 -3.33 2.23
N LEU A 319 10.33 -3.43 1.04
CA LEU A 319 9.65 -3.28 -0.24
C LEU A 319 9.92 -4.52 -1.10
N THR A 320 8.94 -4.95 -1.88
CA THR A 320 9.10 -5.98 -2.91
C THR A 320 8.63 -5.44 -4.25
N TYR A 321 9.54 -5.43 -5.21
CA TYR A 321 9.30 -5.09 -6.61
C TYR A 321 9.29 -6.36 -7.45
N PHE A 322 8.37 -6.49 -8.40
CA PHE A 322 8.42 -7.54 -9.42
C PHE A 322 8.99 -6.99 -10.71
N ALA A 323 9.71 -7.84 -11.43
CA ALA A 323 10.08 -7.57 -12.81
C ALA A 323 8.85 -7.62 -13.72
N ALA A 324 8.78 -6.63 -14.61
CA ALA A 324 7.96 -6.65 -15.79
C ALA A 324 8.52 -7.72 -16.74
N ASP A 325 7.59 -8.41 -17.37
CA ASP A 325 7.85 -9.34 -18.44
C ASP A 325 8.40 -8.59 -19.67
N PRO A 326 9.53 -9.01 -20.24
CA PRO A 326 10.17 -8.31 -21.36
C PRO A 326 9.33 -8.24 -22.64
N GLU A 327 8.42 -9.19 -22.86
CA GLU A 327 7.61 -9.24 -24.09
C GLU A 327 6.33 -8.41 -23.95
N THR A 328 5.67 -8.49 -22.79
CA THR A 328 4.36 -7.87 -22.57
C THR A 328 4.39 -6.57 -21.77
N GLY A 329 5.50 -6.27 -21.07
CA GLY A 329 5.63 -5.14 -20.15
C GLY A 329 4.81 -5.25 -18.86
N LYS A 330 4.09 -6.36 -18.67
CA LYS A 330 3.23 -6.63 -17.50
C LYS A 330 4.05 -7.23 -16.36
N ALA A 331 3.66 -7.03 -15.10
CA ALA A 331 4.37 -7.68 -13.99
C ALA A 331 4.29 -9.20 -14.11
N ARG A 332 5.43 -9.91 -14.03
CA ARG A 332 5.46 -11.38 -14.08
C ARG A 332 4.77 -11.97 -12.84
N GLN A 333 3.93 -12.99 -13.03
CA GLN A 333 3.56 -13.90 -11.94
C GLN A 333 4.73 -14.85 -11.67
N ILE A 334 5.07 -15.04 -10.40
CA ILE A 334 6.18 -15.88 -9.95
C ILE A 334 5.61 -17.05 -9.13
N GLY A 335 5.26 -18.15 -9.80
CA GLY A 335 4.73 -19.36 -9.16
C GLY A 335 3.44 -19.12 -8.35
N SER A 336 3.31 -19.81 -7.22
CA SER A 336 2.13 -19.81 -6.35
C SER A 336 2.19 -18.83 -5.16
N ALA A 337 3.35 -18.23 -4.88
CA ALA A 337 3.56 -17.36 -3.73
C ALA A 337 4.20 -16.04 -4.16
N THR A 338 3.38 -15.01 -4.32
CA THR A 338 3.77 -13.67 -4.78
C THR A 338 4.83 -13.02 -3.87
N VAL A 339 4.77 -13.25 -2.56
CA VAL A 339 5.79 -12.82 -1.60
C VAL A 339 6.18 -14.01 -0.70
N PRO A 340 7.49 -14.31 -0.51
CA PRO A 340 7.93 -15.39 0.37
C PRO A 340 7.31 -15.31 1.77
N ALA A 341 6.99 -16.45 2.40
CA ALA A 341 6.30 -16.45 3.70
C ALA A 341 7.03 -15.60 4.76
N ALA A 342 8.36 -15.63 4.77
CA ALA A 342 9.22 -14.79 5.60
C ALA A 342 8.93 -13.28 5.48
N ALA A 343 8.70 -12.79 4.26
CA ALA A 343 8.44 -11.38 4.00
C ALA A 343 7.00 -11.00 4.34
N ARG A 344 6.03 -11.88 4.07
CA ARG A 344 4.64 -11.72 4.56
C ARG A 344 4.59 -11.64 6.08
N ALA A 345 5.36 -12.49 6.78
CA ALA A 345 5.48 -12.46 8.24
C ALA A 345 6.15 -11.17 8.79
N ALA A 346 6.94 -10.46 7.96
CA ALA A 346 7.47 -9.14 8.27
C ALA A 346 6.51 -7.98 7.93
N GLY A 347 5.27 -8.29 7.51
CA GLY A 347 4.25 -7.31 7.14
C GLY A 347 4.33 -6.81 5.69
N VAL A 348 5.18 -7.40 4.83
CA VAL A 348 5.24 -7.06 3.41
C VAL A 348 4.04 -7.67 2.69
N ALA A 349 3.05 -6.84 2.37
CA ALA A 349 1.82 -7.24 1.68
C ALA A 349 1.47 -6.26 0.55
N HIS A 350 0.70 -6.74 -0.43
CA HIS A 350 0.08 -5.87 -1.42
C HIS A 350 -1.07 -5.10 -0.76
N ALA A 351 -1.15 -3.77 -0.92
CA ALA A 351 -2.12 -2.96 -0.18
C ALA A 351 -3.60 -3.30 -0.51
N GLU A 352 -3.88 -3.82 -1.72
CA GLU A 352 -5.18 -4.38 -2.11
C GLU A 352 -5.64 -5.57 -1.25
N ALA A 353 -4.73 -6.29 -0.59
CA ALA A 353 -5.08 -7.41 0.29
C ALA A 353 -6.05 -6.98 1.41
N GLN A 354 -5.92 -5.77 1.94
CA GLN A 354 -6.86 -5.23 2.94
C GLN A 354 -8.32 -5.23 2.46
N TYR A 355 -8.56 -4.97 1.18
CA TYR A 355 -9.89 -4.97 0.59
C TYR A 355 -10.41 -6.40 0.37
N LEU A 356 -9.55 -7.30 -0.12
CA LEU A 356 -9.88 -8.71 -0.36
C LEU A 356 -10.12 -9.49 0.94
N ASP A 357 -9.29 -9.26 1.95
CA ASP A 357 -9.41 -9.87 3.27
C ASP A 357 -10.70 -9.41 3.97
N LEU A 358 -11.10 -8.13 3.82
CA LEU A 358 -12.40 -7.67 4.31
C LEU A 358 -13.58 -8.30 3.57
N ILE A 359 -13.50 -8.54 2.25
CA ILE A 359 -14.53 -9.29 1.53
C ILE A 359 -14.65 -10.71 2.10
N ARG A 360 -13.52 -11.41 2.24
CA ARG A 360 -13.48 -12.78 2.76
C ARG A 360 -14.08 -12.83 4.17
N GLU A 361 -13.63 -11.95 5.06
CA GLU A 361 -14.12 -11.82 6.43
C GLU A 361 -15.63 -11.51 6.50
N ILE A 362 -16.16 -10.70 5.57
CA ILE A 362 -17.59 -10.40 5.49
C ILE A 362 -18.38 -11.61 4.99
N ILE A 363 -17.91 -12.33 3.97
CA ILE A 363 -18.61 -13.50 3.42
C ILE A 363 -18.62 -14.67 4.42
N GLU A 364 -17.50 -14.91 5.11
CA GLU A 364 -17.33 -16.06 6.02
C GLU A 364 -17.96 -15.82 7.41
N GLU A 365 -17.87 -14.60 7.93
CA GLU A 365 -18.20 -14.30 9.33
C GLU A 365 -19.16 -13.10 9.52
N GLY A 366 -19.68 -12.53 8.43
CA GLY A 366 -20.56 -11.36 8.49
C GLY A 366 -22.01 -11.70 8.89
N ASN A 367 -22.71 -10.69 9.40
CA ASN A 367 -24.10 -10.82 9.81
C ASN A 367 -25.01 -10.64 8.57
N VAL A 368 -25.84 -11.65 8.31
CA VAL A 368 -26.89 -11.59 7.28
C VAL A 368 -28.00 -10.63 7.73
N LYS A 369 -28.36 -9.68 6.87
CA LYS A 369 -29.38 -8.66 7.11
C LYS A 369 -30.28 -8.51 5.88
N GLY A 370 -31.53 -8.13 6.10
CA GLY A 370 -32.32 -7.49 5.06
C GLY A 370 -31.80 -6.06 4.79
N ASP A 371 -32.15 -5.50 3.64
CA ASP A 371 -31.81 -4.13 3.24
C ASP A 371 -33.02 -3.40 2.64
N ARG A 372 -32.85 -2.12 2.32
CA ARG A 372 -33.89 -1.28 1.71
C ARG A 372 -34.22 -1.64 0.25
N THR A 373 -33.40 -2.47 -0.40
CA THR A 373 -33.52 -2.81 -1.83
C THR A 373 -34.15 -4.19 -2.04
N GLY A 374 -34.34 -4.96 -0.96
CA GLY A 374 -34.85 -6.34 -1.00
C GLY A 374 -33.81 -7.38 -1.44
N THR A 375 -32.54 -7.00 -1.64
CA THR A 375 -31.46 -7.92 -2.05
C THR A 375 -30.86 -8.66 -0.86
N GLY A 376 -30.87 -8.03 0.32
CA GLY A 376 -30.16 -8.48 1.51
C GLY A 376 -28.64 -8.33 1.38
N THR A 377 -28.00 -8.27 2.54
CA THR A 377 -26.55 -8.10 2.67
C THR A 377 -25.95 -9.04 3.71
N ILE A 378 -24.66 -9.33 3.55
CA ILE A 378 -23.80 -9.88 4.60
C ILE A 378 -22.87 -8.75 5.04
N SER A 379 -22.73 -8.51 6.34
CA SER A 379 -22.12 -7.25 6.83
C SER A 379 -21.28 -7.37 8.11
N LYS A 380 -20.28 -6.50 8.24
CA LYS A 380 -19.59 -6.18 9.49
C LYS A 380 -19.59 -4.67 9.73
N PHE A 381 -19.54 -4.25 10.99
CA PHE A 381 -19.59 -2.84 11.38
C PHE A 381 -18.23 -2.37 11.93
N GLY A 382 -17.74 -1.23 11.45
CA GLY A 382 -16.50 -0.61 11.92
C GLY A 382 -15.24 -1.29 11.37
N LYS A 383 -14.87 -0.97 10.14
CA LYS A 383 -13.65 -1.45 9.45
C LYS A 383 -12.77 -0.29 8.99
N GLN A 384 -11.50 -0.58 8.69
CA GLN A 384 -10.56 0.43 8.20
C GLN A 384 -9.57 -0.18 7.20
N MET A 385 -9.19 0.59 6.19
CA MET A 385 -8.10 0.30 5.24
C MET A 385 -7.17 1.52 5.14
N ARG A 386 -5.89 1.32 4.83
CA ARG A 386 -4.90 2.39 4.58
C ARG A 386 -4.13 2.14 3.29
N PHE A 387 -3.98 3.17 2.47
CA PHE A 387 -3.26 3.13 1.19
C PHE A 387 -2.19 4.23 1.17
N ASP A 388 -0.95 3.86 0.82
CA ASP A 388 0.18 4.79 0.68
C ASP A 388 0.16 5.40 -0.74
N LEU A 389 0.05 6.73 -0.85
CA LEU A 389 -0.05 7.44 -2.13
C LEU A 389 1.32 7.94 -2.65
N ARG A 390 2.42 7.68 -1.92
CA ARG A 390 3.75 8.26 -2.23
C ARG A 390 4.42 7.67 -3.46
N ARG A 391 4.01 6.46 -3.89
CA ARG A 391 4.71 5.67 -4.92
C ARG A 391 3.79 5.10 -6.01
N ASN A 392 2.55 4.75 -5.64
CA ASN A 392 1.55 4.20 -6.54
C ASN A 392 0.17 4.77 -6.18
N PHE A 393 -0.83 4.44 -6.99
CA PHE A 393 -2.19 4.92 -6.86
C PHE A 393 -3.13 3.73 -6.67
N PRO A 394 -3.95 3.68 -5.59
CA PRO A 394 -4.71 2.49 -5.20
C PRO A 394 -5.96 2.28 -6.06
N LEU A 395 -5.75 1.97 -7.34
CA LEU A 395 -6.77 1.57 -8.29
C LEU A 395 -6.74 0.04 -8.40
N LEU A 396 -7.81 -0.61 -7.89
CA LEU A 396 -7.84 -2.07 -7.72
C LEU A 396 -7.54 -2.83 -9.01
N THR A 397 -6.83 -3.94 -8.87
CA THR A 397 -6.28 -4.74 -9.98
C THR A 397 -6.92 -6.11 -10.10
N THR A 398 -7.47 -6.68 -9.03
CA THR A 398 -8.24 -7.95 -9.06
C THR A 398 -9.56 -7.84 -9.85
N LYS A 399 -10.02 -6.63 -10.15
CA LYS A 399 -11.01 -6.34 -11.18
C LYS A 399 -10.75 -4.99 -11.82
N ARG A 400 -11.14 -4.81 -13.09
CA ARG A 400 -11.08 -3.51 -13.77
C ARG A 400 -12.07 -2.51 -13.14
N VAL A 401 -11.55 -1.42 -12.59
CA VAL A 401 -12.31 -0.28 -12.08
C VAL A 401 -12.51 0.76 -13.20
N PHE A 402 -13.68 1.42 -13.23
CA PHE A 402 -14.02 2.43 -14.24
C PHE A 402 -13.37 3.79 -13.95
N TRP A 403 -12.05 3.89 -14.18
CA TRP A 403 -11.24 5.07 -13.88
C TRP A 403 -11.84 6.40 -14.39
N ARG A 404 -12.32 6.45 -15.63
CA ARG A 404 -12.91 7.68 -16.19
C ARG A 404 -14.12 8.15 -15.39
N GLY A 405 -15.00 7.22 -14.99
CA GLY A 405 -16.10 7.53 -14.07
C GLY A 405 -15.60 8.10 -12.74
N VAL A 406 -14.56 7.51 -12.14
CA VAL A 406 -13.99 7.96 -10.85
C VAL A 406 -13.53 9.42 -10.91
N ALA A 407 -12.73 9.76 -11.92
CA ALA A 407 -12.17 11.10 -12.04
C ALA A 407 -13.25 12.15 -12.40
N GLU A 408 -14.14 11.84 -13.34
CA GLU A 408 -15.17 12.78 -13.79
C GLU A 408 -16.28 12.99 -12.74
N GLU A 409 -16.64 11.96 -11.95
CA GLU A 409 -17.52 12.14 -10.79
C GLU A 409 -16.87 13.03 -9.72
N LEU A 410 -15.57 12.83 -9.44
CA LEU A 410 -14.87 13.68 -8.49
C LEU A 410 -14.81 15.14 -8.94
N LEU A 411 -14.54 15.40 -10.23
CA LEU A 411 -14.56 16.76 -10.78
C LEU A 411 -15.97 17.38 -10.71
N TRP A 412 -17.03 16.59 -10.92
CA TRP A 412 -18.41 17.00 -10.76
C TRP A 412 -18.73 17.35 -9.28
N PHE A 413 -18.26 16.57 -8.31
CA PHE A 413 -18.35 16.94 -6.87
C PHE A 413 -17.54 18.21 -6.54
N VAL A 414 -16.30 18.32 -7.03
CA VAL A 414 -15.45 19.51 -6.81
C VAL A 414 -16.14 20.75 -7.33
N GLY A 415 -16.68 20.72 -8.56
CA GLY A 415 -17.40 21.82 -9.18
C GLY A 415 -18.81 22.11 -8.61
N GLY A 416 -19.18 21.55 -7.46
CA GLY A 416 -20.44 21.84 -6.76
C GLY A 416 -21.70 21.25 -7.40
N ARG A 417 -21.56 20.40 -8.42
CA ARG A 417 -22.65 19.99 -9.33
C ARG A 417 -23.64 19.02 -8.67
N THR A 418 -24.88 19.07 -9.14
CA THR A 418 -26.01 18.22 -8.72
C THR A 418 -26.83 17.63 -9.87
N ASN A 419 -26.62 18.12 -11.10
CA ASN A 419 -27.25 17.60 -12.32
C ASN A 419 -26.55 16.34 -12.84
N ALA A 420 -27.18 15.18 -12.71
CA ALA A 420 -26.66 13.91 -13.21
C ALA A 420 -26.58 13.83 -14.75
N ALA A 421 -27.30 14.70 -15.49
CA ALA A 421 -27.24 14.74 -16.94
C ALA A 421 -25.82 15.08 -17.46
N GLU A 422 -25.07 15.93 -16.75
CA GLU A 422 -23.69 16.31 -17.11
C GLU A 422 -22.75 15.08 -17.16
N LEU A 423 -22.97 14.11 -16.26
CA LEU A 423 -22.24 12.83 -16.27
C LEU A 423 -22.77 11.90 -17.37
N ARG A 424 -24.09 11.83 -17.55
CA ARG A 424 -24.72 11.00 -18.59
C ARG A 424 -24.32 11.41 -20.00
N GLU A 425 -24.19 12.71 -20.28
CA GLU A 425 -23.71 13.27 -21.54
C GLU A 425 -22.25 12.88 -21.85
N LYS A 426 -21.46 12.63 -20.80
CA LYS A 426 -20.10 12.08 -20.87
C LYS A 426 -20.06 10.55 -20.98
N ASP A 427 -21.21 9.87 -21.12
CA ASP A 427 -21.40 8.41 -21.05
C ASP A 427 -21.08 7.80 -19.67
N ILE A 428 -21.31 8.55 -18.58
CA ILE A 428 -21.07 8.11 -17.20
C ILE A 428 -22.41 7.96 -16.48
N LYS A 429 -22.88 6.70 -16.43
CA LYS A 429 -24.26 6.34 -16.05
C LYS A 429 -24.42 5.88 -14.59
N ILE A 430 -23.44 6.19 -13.73
CA ILE A 430 -23.41 5.71 -12.33
C ILE A 430 -24.54 6.30 -11.46
N TRP A 431 -25.05 7.48 -11.82
CA TRP A 431 -26.17 8.15 -11.15
C TRP A 431 -27.54 7.96 -11.83
N ASP A 432 -27.60 7.34 -13.02
CA ASP A 432 -28.85 7.22 -13.80
C ASP A 432 -29.98 6.51 -13.01
N GLY A 433 -29.64 5.51 -12.20
CA GLY A 433 -30.61 4.80 -11.37
C GLY A 433 -31.25 5.70 -10.31
N ASN A 434 -30.43 6.45 -9.57
CA ASN A 434 -30.89 7.36 -8.50
C ASN A 434 -31.47 8.69 -9.02
N GLY A 435 -31.15 9.08 -10.26
CA GLY A 435 -31.74 10.25 -10.94
C GLY A 435 -32.99 9.93 -11.78
N SER A 436 -33.41 8.66 -11.85
CA SER A 436 -34.60 8.24 -12.61
C SER A 436 -35.91 8.79 -12.03
N ARG A 437 -36.92 8.97 -12.88
CA ARG A 437 -38.27 9.43 -12.47
C ARG A 437 -38.86 8.49 -11.41
N GLU A 438 -38.79 7.21 -11.69
CA GLU A 438 -39.29 6.12 -10.85
C GLU A 438 -38.65 6.13 -9.47
N TYR A 439 -37.32 6.34 -9.39
CA TYR A 439 -36.62 6.42 -8.12
C TYR A 439 -36.96 7.69 -7.35
N LEU A 440 -36.90 8.86 -8.00
CA LEU A 440 -37.25 10.14 -7.39
C LEU A 440 -38.68 10.14 -6.83
N ASP A 441 -39.64 9.55 -7.54
CA ASP A 441 -41.01 9.36 -7.06
C ASP A 441 -41.06 8.45 -5.82
N SER A 442 -40.34 7.32 -5.84
CA SER A 442 -40.29 6.37 -4.72
C SER A 442 -39.74 6.96 -3.41
N VAL A 443 -38.89 8.00 -3.50
CA VAL A 443 -38.33 8.71 -2.33
C VAL A 443 -39.05 10.02 -2.00
N GLY A 444 -40.16 10.34 -2.68
CA GLY A 444 -40.97 11.54 -2.41
C GLY A 444 -40.48 12.83 -3.08
N LEU A 445 -39.52 12.73 -4.00
CA LEU A 445 -38.95 13.85 -4.78
C LEU A 445 -39.65 14.00 -6.15
N GLY A 446 -40.97 13.76 -6.18
CA GLY A 446 -41.82 13.84 -7.38
C GLY A 446 -41.78 15.18 -8.13
N HIS A 447 -41.42 16.25 -7.42
CA HIS A 447 -41.32 17.62 -7.94
C HIS A 447 -39.98 17.93 -8.62
N ARG A 448 -38.95 17.10 -8.46
CA ARG A 448 -37.62 17.30 -9.07
C ARG A 448 -37.59 16.89 -10.54
N GLU A 449 -36.74 17.54 -11.34
CA GLU A 449 -36.47 17.11 -12.72
C GLU A 449 -35.69 15.78 -12.73
N VAL A 450 -35.79 15.01 -13.83
CA VAL A 450 -35.01 13.77 -14.01
C VAL A 450 -33.52 14.11 -14.10
N GLY A 451 -32.76 13.65 -13.11
CA GLY A 451 -31.34 13.96 -12.96
C GLY A 451 -31.02 15.04 -11.92
N ASP A 452 -32.01 15.75 -11.37
CA ASP A 452 -31.80 16.62 -10.20
C ASP A 452 -31.69 15.74 -8.96
N LEU A 453 -30.46 15.51 -8.50
CA LEU A 453 -30.19 14.69 -7.31
C LEU A 453 -30.47 15.44 -6.00
N GLY A 454 -30.81 16.73 -6.05
CA GLY A 454 -30.90 17.59 -4.88
C GLY A 454 -29.53 17.97 -4.31
N PRO A 455 -29.47 18.51 -3.08
CA PRO A 455 -28.26 19.08 -2.49
C PRO A 455 -27.29 18.00 -1.97
N VAL A 456 -26.77 17.15 -2.87
CA VAL A 456 -25.86 16.03 -2.59
C VAL A 456 -24.40 16.48 -2.39
N TYR A 457 -23.42 15.57 -2.54
CA TYR A 457 -22.02 15.72 -2.14
C TYR A 457 -21.38 17.07 -2.55
N GLY A 458 -21.31 17.38 -3.85
CA GLY A 458 -20.64 18.58 -4.34
C GLY A 458 -21.30 19.86 -3.84
N PHE A 459 -22.63 19.91 -3.83
CA PHE A 459 -23.38 21.02 -3.25
C PHE A 459 -23.03 21.24 -1.77
N GLN A 460 -22.96 20.18 -0.96
CA GLN A 460 -22.56 20.32 0.43
C GLN A 460 -21.07 20.73 0.56
N TRP A 461 -20.20 20.39 -0.39
CA TRP A 461 -18.79 20.81 -0.35
C TRP A 461 -18.59 22.30 -0.66
N ARG A 462 -19.35 22.86 -1.60
CA ARG A 462 -19.19 24.26 -2.07
C ARG A 462 -20.22 25.24 -1.51
N HIS A 463 -21.38 24.75 -1.08
CA HIS A 463 -22.56 25.54 -0.70
C HIS A 463 -23.21 25.02 0.60
N PHE A 464 -22.42 24.58 1.58
CA PHE A 464 -22.96 23.96 2.79
C PHE A 464 -23.95 24.89 3.51
N GLY A 465 -25.17 24.39 3.75
CA GLY A 465 -26.23 25.15 4.42
C GLY A 465 -26.92 26.21 3.57
N ALA A 466 -26.59 26.35 2.28
CA ALA A 466 -27.43 27.08 1.34
C ALA A 466 -28.79 26.40 1.17
N LYS A 467 -29.83 27.18 0.88
CA LYS A 467 -31.16 26.66 0.52
C LYS A 467 -31.09 26.14 -0.91
N TYR A 468 -31.40 24.87 -1.13
CA TYR A 468 -31.51 24.32 -2.48
C TYR A 468 -32.81 24.78 -3.15
N GLU A 469 -32.74 25.06 -4.46
CA GLU A 469 -33.89 25.34 -5.31
C GLU A 469 -34.01 24.20 -6.33
N ASP A 470 -33.18 24.23 -7.37
CA ASP A 470 -33.03 23.16 -8.36
C ASP A 470 -31.56 23.03 -8.83
N MET A 471 -31.31 22.15 -9.82
CA MET A 471 -29.96 21.90 -10.36
C MET A 471 -29.45 22.94 -11.37
N HIS A 472 -30.26 23.95 -11.72
CA HIS A 472 -29.94 24.99 -12.70
C HIS A 472 -29.65 26.35 -12.04
N ALA A 473 -30.07 26.56 -10.80
CA ALA A 473 -29.88 27.79 -10.03
C ALA A 473 -28.39 28.10 -9.77
N ASP A 474 -28.05 29.40 -9.69
CA ASP A 474 -26.70 29.86 -9.34
C ASP A 474 -26.51 29.97 -7.82
N TYR A 475 -25.69 29.08 -7.27
CA TYR A 475 -25.33 29.05 -5.85
C TYR A 475 -24.03 29.80 -5.52
N SER A 476 -23.46 30.56 -6.46
CA SER A 476 -22.24 31.34 -6.26
C SER A 476 -22.34 32.26 -5.03
N GLY A 477 -21.42 32.10 -4.08
CA GLY A 477 -21.39 32.86 -2.83
C GLY A 477 -22.48 32.48 -1.80
N GLN A 478 -23.29 31.45 -2.06
CA GLN A 478 -24.27 30.92 -1.12
C GLN A 478 -23.69 29.78 -0.26
N GLY A 479 -24.07 29.74 1.02
CA GLY A 479 -23.61 28.71 1.96
C GLY A 479 -22.14 28.87 2.37
N VAL A 480 -21.51 27.77 2.81
CA VAL A 480 -20.08 27.72 3.13
C VAL A 480 -19.35 26.85 2.11
N ASP A 481 -18.34 27.42 1.44
CA ASP A 481 -17.40 26.66 0.60
C ASP A 481 -16.32 26.01 1.49
N GLN A 482 -16.63 24.79 1.92
CA GLN A 482 -15.74 23.99 2.75
C GLN A 482 -14.47 23.56 2.00
N LEU A 483 -14.54 23.35 0.69
CA LEU A 483 -13.38 22.93 -0.10
C LEU A 483 -12.36 24.07 -0.20
N ALA A 484 -12.81 25.30 -0.43
CA ALA A 484 -11.97 26.49 -0.37
C ALA A 484 -11.36 26.69 1.03
N GLU A 485 -12.15 26.54 2.11
CA GLU A 485 -11.65 26.66 3.50
C GLU A 485 -10.62 25.57 3.84
N VAL A 486 -10.80 24.34 3.34
CA VAL A 486 -9.82 23.24 3.49
C VAL A 486 -8.50 23.59 2.80
N ILE A 487 -8.55 24.07 1.55
CA ILE A 487 -7.34 24.43 0.79
C ILE A 487 -6.62 25.63 1.42
N ASP A 488 -7.36 26.65 1.87
CA ASP A 488 -6.79 27.78 2.61
C ASP A 488 -6.08 27.32 3.89
N LYS A 489 -6.73 26.51 4.73
CA LYS A 489 -6.12 25.95 5.95
C LYS A 489 -4.87 25.14 5.64
N ILE A 490 -4.85 24.31 4.60
CA ILE A 490 -3.67 23.52 4.24
C ILE A 490 -2.50 24.43 3.85
N LYS A 491 -2.76 25.53 3.12
CA LYS A 491 -1.73 26.50 2.71
C LYS A 491 -1.25 27.37 3.86
N ASN A 492 -2.17 27.90 4.67
CA ASN A 492 -1.92 29.02 5.59
C ASN A 492 -1.90 28.61 7.08
N ASN A 493 -2.49 27.47 7.45
CA ASN A 493 -2.47 26.92 8.81
C ASN A 493 -2.38 25.37 8.82
N PRO A 494 -1.33 24.76 8.23
CA PRO A 494 -1.24 23.31 8.02
C PRO A 494 -1.24 22.46 9.31
N ASN A 495 -0.96 23.08 10.47
CA ASN A 495 -1.00 22.42 11.78
C ASN A 495 -2.40 22.42 12.42
N ASP A 496 -3.42 23.00 11.76
CA ASP A 496 -4.79 22.94 12.25
C ASP A 496 -5.29 21.49 12.31
N ARG A 497 -6.09 21.18 13.32
CA ARG A 497 -6.70 19.86 13.54
C ARG A 497 -8.16 19.82 13.07
N ARG A 498 -8.62 20.89 12.39
CA ARG A 498 -9.99 21.14 11.94
C ARG A 498 -10.06 21.33 10.41
N ILE A 499 -9.13 20.70 9.68
CA ILE A 499 -9.14 20.63 8.22
C ILE A 499 -10.09 19.49 7.82
N LEU A 500 -11.37 19.82 7.69
CA LEU A 500 -12.49 18.89 7.60
C LEU A 500 -13.41 19.29 6.44
N LEU A 501 -13.98 18.30 5.75
CA LEU A 501 -14.96 18.47 4.69
C LEU A 501 -16.13 17.50 4.96
N THR A 502 -17.36 17.98 5.11
CA THR A 502 -18.55 17.15 5.37
C THR A 502 -19.63 17.31 4.31
N ALA A 503 -20.18 16.19 3.85
CA ALA A 503 -21.42 16.13 3.08
C ALA A 503 -22.66 15.88 3.97
N TRP A 504 -22.48 15.53 5.25
CA TRP A 504 -23.60 15.17 6.11
C TRP A 504 -24.29 16.40 6.71
N ASN A 505 -25.40 16.80 6.09
CA ASN A 505 -26.25 17.90 6.53
C ASN A 505 -27.65 17.39 6.94
N PRO A 506 -27.92 17.20 8.25
CA PRO A 506 -29.20 16.66 8.74
C PRO A 506 -30.46 17.42 8.29
N ALA A 507 -30.36 18.73 8.04
CA ALA A 507 -31.49 19.53 7.59
C ALA A 507 -31.89 19.19 6.14
N ALA A 508 -30.91 18.99 5.27
CA ALA A 508 -31.11 18.75 3.83
C ALA A 508 -31.31 17.28 3.46
N LEU A 509 -31.16 16.30 4.39
CA LEU A 509 -31.21 14.86 4.07
C LEU A 509 -32.49 14.40 3.36
N LYS A 510 -33.62 15.08 3.58
CA LYS A 510 -34.91 14.76 2.95
C LYS A 510 -35.06 15.31 1.53
N GLU A 511 -34.15 16.17 1.10
CA GLU A 511 -34.16 16.83 -0.21
C GLU A 511 -33.24 16.13 -1.22
N MET A 512 -32.36 15.26 -0.75
CA MET A 512 -31.36 14.52 -1.51
C MET A 512 -31.93 13.20 -2.06
N ALA A 513 -31.67 12.89 -3.32
CA ALA A 513 -32.05 11.61 -3.92
C ALA A 513 -31.41 10.41 -3.18
N LEU A 514 -30.15 10.54 -2.75
CA LEU A 514 -29.49 9.54 -1.92
C LEU A 514 -28.67 10.23 -0.81
N PRO A 515 -28.92 9.93 0.49
CA PRO A 515 -28.11 10.45 1.59
C PRO A 515 -26.62 10.08 1.45
N PRO A 516 -25.67 10.99 1.70
CA PRO A 516 -24.24 10.77 1.44
C PRO A 516 -23.69 9.49 2.07
N CYS A 517 -23.05 8.65 1.27
CA CYS A 517 -22.38 7.42 1.74
C CYS A 517 -21.05 7.75 2.41
N HIS A 518 -20.15 8.42 1.70
CA HIS A 518 -18.92 9.03 2.24
C HIS A 518 -19.31 10.39 2.87
N MET A 519 -19.41 10.40 4.19
CA MET A 519 -20.07 11.47 4.95
C MET A 519 -19.14 12.65 5.21
N PHE A 520 -17.88 12.39 5.55
CA PHE A 520 -16.88 13.41 5.80
C PHE A 520 -15.47 12.87 5.59
N CYS A 521 -14.51 13.77 5.37
CA CYS A 521 -13.09 13.48 5.49
C CYS A 521 -12.35 14.54 6.30
N GLN A 522 -11.21 14.14 6.85
CA GLN A 522 -10.26 14.97 7.56
C GLN A 522 -8.92 14.91 6.85
N PHE A 523 -8.27 16.06 6.68
CA PHE A 523 -6.92 16.16 6.14
C PHE A 523 -5.88 16.38 7.24
N TYR A 524 -4.66 15.93 7.00
CA TYR A 524 -3.53 16.04 7.92
C TYR A 524 -2.25 16.35 7.16
N VAL A 525 -1.58 17.44 7.53
CA VAL A 525 -0.29 17.85 6.94
C VAL A 525 0.85 17.50 7.90
N ALA A 526 1.84 16.77 7.42
CA ALA A 526 3.09 16.50 8.15
C ALA A 526 4.23 16.19 7.19
N ASN A 527 5.46 16.58 7.54
CA ASN A 527 6.68 16.28 6.77
C ASN A 527 6.66 16.72 5.29
N GLY A 528 5.85 17.72 4.93
CA GLY A 528 5.63 18.14 3.55
C GLY A 528 4.66 17.25 2.75
N GLU A 529 3.94 16.37 3.43
CA GLU A 529 2.95 15.45 2.88
C GLU A 529 1.52 15.80 3.35
N LEU A 530 0.53 15.52 2.51
CA LEU A 530 -0.90 15.62 2.81
C LEU A 530 -1.53 14.22 2.86
N SER A 531 -2.09 13.86 4.01
CA SER A 531 -2.88 12.63 4.18
C SER A 531 -4.37 12.94 4.33
N CYS A 532 -5.24 12.00 3.98
CA CYS A 532 -6.70 12.11 4.11
C CYS A 532 -7.27 10.88 4.83
N GLN A 533 -8.12 11.09 5.83
CA GLN A 533 -8.95 10.06 6.44
C GLN A 533 -10.42 10.33 6.13
N MET A 534 -11.08 9.41 5.43
CA MET A 534 -12.50 9.52 5.05
C MET A 534 -13.36 8.53 5.83
N TYR A 535 -14.53 8.96 6.29
CA TYR A 535 -15.54 8.10 6.92
C TYR A 535 -16.75 7.89 6.03
N GLN A 536 -17.05 6.62 5.76
CA GLN A 536 -18.18 6.16 4.96
C GLN A 536 -19.15 5.35 5.82
N ARG A 537 -20.40 5.79 5.97
CA ARG A 537 -21.40 5.07 6.80
C ARG A 537 -21.82 3.72 6.24
N SER A 538 -21.74 3.54 4.93
CA SER A 538 -22.33 2.42 4.20
C SER A 538 -21.47 2.13 2.98
N CYS A 539 -20.86 0.95 2.98
CA CYS A 539 -19.73 0.60 2.13
C CYS A 539 -20.04 -0.70 1.38
N ASP A 540 -20.60 -0.56 0.19
CA ASP A 540 -20.77 -1.67 -0.75
C ASP A 540 -19.38 -2.11 -1.24
N MET A 541 -18.94 -3.28 -0.78
CA MET A 541 -17.65 -3.86 -1.17
C MET A 541 -17.63 -4.32 -2.63
N GLY A 542 -18.79 -4.57 -3.25
CA GLY A 542 -18.93 -5.01 -4.64
C GLY A 542 -18.59 -3.92 -5.64
N LEU A 543 -19.29 -2.78 -5.57
CA LEU A 543 -19.18 -1.67 -6.52
C LEU A 543 -18.60 -0.39 -5.91
N GLY A 544 -19.18 0.09 -4.81
CA GLY A 544 -18.89 1.42 -4.25
C GLY A 544 -17.45 1.60 -3.73
N VAL A 545 -17.00 0.71 -2.85
CA VAL A 545 -15.71 0.84 -2.15
C VAL A 545 -14.50 0.96 -3.11
N PRO A 546 -14.35 0.13 -4.16
CA PRO A 546 -13.30 0.32 -5.18
C PRO A 546 -13.28 1.71 -5.81
N PHE A 547 -14.46 2.30 -6.02
CA PHE A 547 -14.64 3.63 -6.59
C PHE A 547 -14.27 4.71 -5.57
N ASN A 548 -14.71 4.55 -4.32
CA ASN A 548 -14.44 5.50 -3.23
C ASN A 548 -12.96 5.54 -2.83
N ILE A 549 -12.25 4.40 -2.86
CA ILE A 549 -10.80 4.33 -2.63
C ILE A 549 -10.05 5.19 -3.66
N ALA A 550 -10.34 4.99 -4.95
CA ALA A 550 -9.68 5.73 -6.01
C ALA A 550 -10.08 7.22 -6.01
N SER A 551 -11.37 7.54 -5.79
CA SER A 551 -11.88 8.92 -5.75
C SER A 551 -11.23 9.77 -4.65
N TYR A 552 -11.23 9.31 -3.39
CA TYR A 552 -10.60 10.07 -2.31
C TYR A 552 -9.07 10.06 -2.36
N SER A 553 -8.45 9.05 -2.95
CA SER A 553 -7.01 9.07 -3.24
C SER A 553 -6.68 10.14 -4.29
N LEU A 554 -7.48 10.27 -5.35
CA LEU A 554 -7.32 11.32 -6.37
C LEU A 554 -7.53 12.71 -5.76
N LEU A 555 -8.58 12.91 -4.96
CA LEU A 555 -8.84 14.17 -4.24
C LEU A 555 -7.64 14.57 -3.36
N THR A 556 -7.06 13.60 -2.65
CA THR A 556 -5.87 13.84 -1.81
C THR A 556 -4.68 14.28 -2.67
N CYS A 557 -4.45 13.64 -3.82
CA CYS A 557 -3.38 14.03 -4.74
C CYS A 557 -3.60 15.41 -5.38
N MET A 558 -4.84 15.74 -5.79
CA MET A 558 -5.21 17.06 -6.33
C MET A 558 -4.97 18.17 -5.30
N ILE A 559 -5.49 18.00 -4.07
CA ILE A 559 -5.32 18.99 -2.98
C ILE A 559 -3.85 19.10 -2.59
N ALA A 560 -3.09 17.99 -2.55
CA ALA A 560 -1.66 18.03 -2.29
C ALA A 560 -0.92 18.90 -3.33
N GLN A 561 -1.19 18.67 -4.63
CA GLN A 561 -0.56 19.43 -5.72
C GLN A 561 -0.86 20.94 -5.63
N VAL A 562 -2.13 21.34 -5.55
CA VAL A 562 -2.49 22.78 -5.52
C VAL A 562 -2.00 23.51 -4.25
N CYS A 563 -1.60 22.76 -3.22
CA CYS A 563 -0.99 23.24 -1.98
C CYS A 563 0.54 23.12 -1.94
N GLY A 564 1.19 22.59 -2.98
CA GLY A 564 2.65 22.40 -3.01
C GLY A 564 3.17 21.30 -2.08
N LEU A 565 2.32 20.34 -1.71
CA LEU A 565 2.61 19.20 -0.85
C LEU A 565 2.73 17.89 -1.66
N LYS A 566 3.34 16.88 -1.07
CA LYS A 566 3.34 15.50 -1.62
C LYS A 566 2.10 14.73 -1.11
N PRO A 567 1.56 13.76 -1.87
CA PRO A 567 0.58 12.82 -1.33
C PRO A 567 1.18 11.96 -0.21
N GLY A 568 0.42 11.78 0.88
CA GLY A 568 0.76 10.94 2.02
C GLY A 568 -0.05 9.64 2.04
N ASP A 569 -0.84 9.42 3.09
CA ASP A 569 -1.73 8.26 3.20
C ASP A 569 -3.20 8.62 2.90
N PHE A 570 -3.93 7.72 2.25
CA PHE A 570 -5.39 7.67 2.29
C PHE A 570 -5.86 6.60 3.28
N VAL A 571 -6.74 6.96 4.22
CA VAL A 571 -7.32 6.06 5.22
C VAL A 571 -8.84 6.02 5.05
N HIS A 572 -9.38 4.84 4.77
CA HIS A 572 -10.80 4.62 4.55
C HIS A 572 -11.42 3.97 5.80
N CYS A 573 -12.24 4.72 6.52
CA CYS A 573 -12.99 4.24 7.68
C CYS A 573 -14.42 3.88 7.27
N CYS A 574 -14.79 2.62 7.46
CA CYS A 574 -16.05 2.04 7.01
C CYS A 574 -16.98 1.76 8.19
N GLY A 575 -18.22 2.25 8.12
CA GLY A 575 -19.31 1.97 9.05
C GLY A 575 -19.92 0.60 8.79
N ASP A 576 -21.13 0.56 8.25
CA ASP A 576 -21.74 -0.67 7.74
C ASP A 576 -21.01 -1.11 6.46
N THR A 577 -20.18 -2.13 6.59
CA THR A 577 -19.30 -2.66 5.53
C THR A 577 -19.88 -3.98 5.06
N HIS A 578 -20.33 -4.04 3.80
CA HIS A 578 -21.21 -5.14 3.37
C HIS A 578 -20.96 -5.62 1.94
N VAL A 579 -21.37 -6.87 1.73
CA VAL A 579 -21.51 -7.52 0.44
C VAL A 579 -22.99 -7.77 0.21
N TYR A 580 -23.55 -7.33 -0.93
CA TYR A 580 -24.91 -7.71 -1.32
C TYR A 580 -24.97 -9.21 -1.63
N SER A 581 -26.09 -9.87 -1.30
CA SER A 581 -26.25 -11.32 -1.50
C SER A 581 -26.00 -11.76 -2.96
N ASN A 582 -26.37 -10.92 -3.92
CA ASN A 582 -26.17 -11.15 -5.36
C ASN A 582 -24.74 -10.84 -5.86
N HIS A 583 -23.84 -10.32 -5.00
CA HIS A 583 -22.43 -10.08 -5.31
C HIS A 583 -21.50 -11.14 -4.73
N VAL A 584 -21.98 -12.06 -3.88
CA VAL A 584 -21.15 -13.10 -3.24
C VAL A 584 -20.41 -13.94 -4.28
N GLU A 585 -21.10 -14.52 -5.27
CA GLU A 585 -20.46 -15.31 -6.34
C GLU A 585 -19.47 -14.48 -7.21
N PRO A 586 -19.83 -13.29 -7.72
CA PRO A 586 -18.87 -12.37 -8.35
C PRO A 586 -17.62 -12.07 -7.51
N LEU A 587 -17.77 -11.86 -6.20
CA LEU A 587 -16.67 -11.54 -5.30
C LEU A 587 -15.82 -12.77 -4.94
N MET A 588 -16.42 -13.95 -4.81
CA MET A 588 -15.65 -15.21 -4.65
C MET A 588 -14.71 -15.43 -5.83
N ARG A 589 -15.17 -15.19 -7.07
CA ARG A 589 -14.29 -15.19 -8.27
C ARG A 589 -13.22 -14.10 -8.25
N GLN A 590 -13.47 -12.97 -7.59
CA GLN A 590 -12.45 -11.94 -7.38
C GLN A 590 -11.39 -12.36 -6.36
N LEU A 591 -11.75 -13.19 -5.37
CA LEU A 591 -10.83 -13.74 -4.37
C LEU A 591 -9.95 -14.89 -4.91
N GLU A 592 -10.27 -15.45 -6.07
CA GLU A 592 -9.49 -16.50 -6.75
C GLU A 592 -8.25 -15.95 -7.48
N VAL A 593 -8.14 -14.63 -7.66
CA VAL A 593 -7.01 -13.99 -8.38
C VAL A 593 -6.13 -13.15 -7.46
N GLU A 594 -4.81 -13.36 -7.57
CA GLU A 594 -3.83 -12.50 -6.91
C GLU A 594 -3.88 -11.05 -7.46
N PRO A 595 -3.67 -10.04 -6.60
CA PRO A 595 -3.41 -8.67 -7.03
C PRO A 595 -2.25 -8.58 -8.03
N ARG A 596 -2.21 -7.46 -8.75
CA ARG A 596 -1.08 -7.04 -9.58
C ARG A 596 -0.61 -5.68 -9.07
N PRO A 597 0.63 -5.24 -9.33
CA PRO A 597 1.12 -3.94 -8.90
C PRO A 597 0.14 -2.81 -9.22
N PHE A 598 -0.17 -1.98 -8.23
CA PHE A 598 -0.94 -0.76 -8.44
C PHE A 598 -0.27 0.15 -9.49
N PRO A 599 -1.07 0.84 -10.32
CA PRO A 599 -0.54 1.78 -11.31
C PRO A 599 0.04 3.03 -10.64
N THR A 600 0.69 3.87 -11.44
CA THR A 600 1.10 5.22 -11.02
C THR A 600 0.16 6.26 -11.62
N LEU A 601 -0.27 7.22 -10.79
CA LEU A 601 -0.97 8.43 -11.23
C LEU A 601 0.06 9.54 -11.50
N THR A 602 -0.05 10.17 -12.66
CA THR A 602 0.62 11.45 -12.98
C THR A 602 -0.46 12.50 -13.20
N ILE A 603 -0.32 13.64 -12.54
CA ILE A 603 -1.21 14.80 -12.68
C ILE A 603 -0.45 15.88 -13.48
N ASN A 604 -1.15 16.63 -14.33
CA ASN A 604 -0.59 17.79 -15.05
C ASN A 604 -0.01 18.81 -14.04
N PRO A 605 1.31 19.07 -14.04
CA PRO A 605 1.95 19.93 -13.04
C PRO A 605 1.64 21.42 -13.21
N GLU A 606 1.05 21.84 -14.34
CA GLU A 606 0.66 23.25 -14.57
C GLU A 606 -0.66 23.62 -13.89
N LYS A 607 -1.47 22.62 -13.51
CA LYS A 607 -2.78 22.82 -12.87
C LYS A 607 -2.60 23.03 -11.36
N MET A 608 -2.62 24.30 -10.94
CA MET A 608 -2.41 24.74 -9.56
C MET A 608 -3.67 25.30 -8.88
N ASP A 609 -4.82 25.16 -9.53
CA ASP A 609 -6.15 25.50 -9.02
C ASP A 609 -7.04 24.25 -9.03
N ILE A 610 -7.82 24.06 -7.97
CA ILE A 610 -8.66 22.85 -7.77
C ILE A 610 -9.82 22.80 -8.78
N ASP A 611 -10.33 23.98 -9.17
CA ASP A 611 -11.46 24.14 -10.07
C ASP A 611 -11.04 24.11 -11.56
N ALA A 612 -9.74 24.09 -11.84
CA ALA A 612 -9.18 24.09 -13.19
C ALA A 612 -8.85 22.69 -13.75
N PHE A 613 -9.00 21.61 -12.96
CA PHE A 613 -8.68 20.25 -13.40
C PHE A 613 -9.73 19.69 -14.36
N GLU A 614 -9.25 19.01 -15.41
CA GLU A 614 -10.03 18.26 -16.39
C GLU A 614 -9.58 16.78 -16.39
N PHE A 615 -10.39 15.87 -16.95
CA PHE A 615 -10.03 14.45 -17.02
C PHE A 615 -8.70 14.19 -17.75
N SER A 616 -8.39 15.00 -18.76
CA SER A 616 -7.15 15.02 -19.54
C SER A 616 -5.90 15.33 -18.70
N ASP A 617 -6.03 15.96 -17.54
CA ASP A 617 -4.92 16.26 -16.64
C ASP A 617 -4.44 15.04 -15.84
N PHE A 618 -5.13 13.89 -15.93
CA PHE A 618 -4.81 12.69 -15.16
C PHE A 618 -4.38 11.51 -16.05
N THR A 619 -3.11 11.12 -15.94
CA THR A 619 -2.56 9.94 -16.63
C THR A 619 -2.35 8.79 -15.66
N ILE A 620 -2.97 7.63 -15.93
CA ILE A 620 -2.75 6.38 -15.21
C ILE A 620 -1.79 5.50 -16.02
N THR A 621 -0.61 5.21 -15.47
CA THR A 621 0.43 4.41 -16.13
C THR A 621 0.59 3.04 -15.47
N GLY A 622 0.69 1.98 -16.28
CA GLY A 622 0.93 0.61 -15.79
C GLY A 622 -0.31 -0.12 -15.25
N TYR A 623 -1.52 0.35 -15.54
CA TYR A 623 -2.75 -0.30 -15.06
C TYR A 623 -3.09 -1.54 -15.90
N ASP A 624 -2.67 -2.70 -15.41
CA ASP A 624 -2.97 -4.02 -16.00
C ASP A 624 -3.92 -4.83 -15.10
N PRO A 625 -5.18 -4.42 -14.89
CA PRO A 625 -6.11 -5.18 -14.06
C PRO A 625 -6.54 -6.47 -14.74
N HIS A 626 -6.96 -7.43 -13.91
CA HIS A 626 -7.79 -8.56 -14.35
C HIS A 626 -9.10 -8.08 -15.01
N PRO A 627 -9.81 -8.94 -15.76
CA PRO A 627 -11.03 -8.56 -16.47
C PRO A 627 -12.11 -7.89 -15.60
N LYS A 628 -13.06 -7.21 -16.24
CA LYS A 628 -14.23 -6.67 -15.56
C LYS A 628 -15.08 -7.82 -15.00
N ILE A 629 -15.48 -7.70 -13.74
CA ILE A 629 -16.47 -8.58 -13.12
C ILE A 629 -17.80 -7.84 -13.10
N GLU A 630 -18.82 -8.38 -13.78
CA GLU A 630 -20.16 -7.78 -13.81
C GLU A 630 -20.87 -8.00 -12.48
N MET A 631 -21.34 -6.90 -11.88
CA MET A 631 -22.15 -6.86 -10.66
C MET A 631 -23.26 -5.83 -10.86
N LYS A 632 -24.51 -6.20 -10.57
CA LYS A 632 -25.67 -5.30 -10.71
C LYS A 632 -25.80 -4.42 -9.47
N MET A 633 -25.94 -3.11 -9.66
CA MET A 633 -26.26 -2.19 -8.57
C MET A 633 -27.63 -2.52 -7.99
N ALA A 634 -27.76 -2.49 -6.66
CA ALA A 634 -29.04 -2.60 -5.97
C ALA A 634 -29.63 -1.19 -5.81
N VAL A 635 -30.77 -0.94 -6.46
CA VAL A 635 -31.46 0.36 -6.49
C VAL A 635 -32.35 0.50 -5.26
#